data_AF-A0AAE3XZ68-F1
#
_entry.id   AF-A0AAE3XZ68-F1
#
_cell.length_a   1.000
_cell.length_b   1.000
_cell.length_c   1.000
_cell.angle_alpha   90.00
_cell.angle_beta   90.00
_cell.angle_gamma   90.00
#
_symmetry.space_group_name_H-M   'P 1'
#
loop_
_entity.id
_entity.type
_entity.pdbx_description
1 polymer ?
#
loop_
_entity_poly.entity_id
_entity_poly.type
_entity_poly.pdbx_seq_one_letter_code
_entity_poly.pdbx_strand_id
1 'polypeptide(L)'
;MSMFQTGLSGLSVARSALMTTAHNTANVYTAGYSRQTALVSSNGGTTTGAGFIGNGARVTTVQRSYDGYLTAQLNGAEAAGAALASYGSQINRIDSLLADKTAGLTPLMQSFFASVQGVANTPADPAARQQLISAAQTLANKFRATDQYLTDLNGSVNDQIEGSTAQINTYAKQIASLNQQISQLSAMAGGQPPNDLMDQRDQLVSELGKIVGVKVLEQDSGQYNVFIGNGQTLVLGDRAAQLQAVSSAADPTRKAVALVGLTGTVSELNDDVISGGSLGGLLAFRAETLTTTQNAVGRLAMALGSEFNEQHKLGVDLNGVLGTDFFSQAVPGVFSNARNAGDMVLGASVSDTSQLTTSDYSVQVKDVAGTLTYSVTRLSDKQPMGDFTTFPASFDGVSLAVASGTAQAGDSFLVQPTRSGARDMDVLVRDTAKVAAASPLATGKAVGNKGTGALSPAVVDAGYLATPLAATVTLAYDAAANALSGFPATSPVTVTLADGTSTNYAAGTAVPYTAGASIRFDGIEVKLSGAPADGDTFTIGKNAGGVSDGSNALLLGALQRKTAMDGGTSTFNGAFAKLVSEVGNRAMEIRVAEKTQESVTGQIRASRDSISGVNQDEETANLLMYQQMYQANAKVIQTASTMFDAILGIRG
;
A
#
# COMPACT_ATOMS: atom_id res chain seq x y z
N MET A 1 -17.30 54.72 -54.65
CA MET A 1 -17.13 54.58 -53.19
C MET A 1 -17.06 53.13 -52.73
N SER A 2 -17.87 52.19 -53.25
CA SER A 2 -17.84 50.79 -52.76
C SER A 2 -16.54 50.03 -53.04
N MET A 3 -15.91 50.17 -54.22
CA MET A 3 -14.66 49.43 -54.52
C MET A 3 -13.48 49.78 -53.62
N PHE A 4 -13.30 51.06 -53.27
CA PHE A 4 -12.23 51.50 -52.37
C PHE A 4 -12.44 50.94 -50.95
N GLN A 5 -13.68 51.01 -50.44
CA GLN A 5 -14.04 50.46 -49.13
C GLN A 5 -13.87 48.92 -49.09
N THR A 6 -14.29 48.21 -50.14
CA THR A 6 -14.10 46.77 -50.27
C THR A 6 -12.60 46.41 -50.27
N GLY A 7 -11.78 47.12 -51.07
CA GLY A 7 -10.33 46.90 -51.09
C GLY A 7 -9.65 47.18 -49.74
N LEU A 8 -10.03 48.25 -49.05
CA LEU A 8 -9.50 48.59 -47.72
C LEU A 8 -9.88 47.55 -46.66
N SER A 9 -11.12 47.08 -46.70
CA SER A 9 -11.61 46.02 -45.80
C SER A 9 -10.90 44.69 -46.05
N GLY A 10 -10.70 44.30 -47.32
CA GLY A 10 -9.96 43.10 -47.69
C GLY A 10 -8.47 43.16 -47.32
N LEU A 11 -7.85 44.34 -47.42
CA LEU A 11 -6.48 44.58 -46.95
C LEU A 11 -6.36 44.37 -45.43
N SER A 12 -7.31 44.90 -44.66
CA SER A 12 -7.35 44.74 -43.20
C SER A 12 -7.52 43.27 -42.77
N VAL A 13 -8.39 42.53 -43.48
CA VAL A 13 -8.56 41.08 -43.27
C VAL A 13 -7.25 40.34 -43.56
N ALA A 14 -6.62 40.60 -44.72
CA ALA A 14 -5.36 39.96 -45.10
C ALA A 14 -4.24 40.23 -44.09
N ARG A 15 -4.13 41.47 -43.60
CA ARG A 15 -3.15 41.84 -42.57
C ARG A 15 -3.38 41.08 -41.26
N SER A 16 -4.63 40.99 -40.81
CA SER A 16 -4.98 40.31 -39.55
C SER A 16 -4.72 38.81 -39.64
N ALA A 17 -5.06 38.21 -40.78
CA ALA A 17 -4.77 36.81 -41.06
C ALA A 17 -3.26 36.53 -41.12
N LEU A 18 -2.47 37.39 -41.79
CA LEU A 18 -1.00 37.31 -41.79
C LEU A 18 -0.41 37.38 -40.38
N MET A 19 -0.87 38.30 -39.54
CA MET A 19 -0.39 38.41 -38.15
C MET A 19 -0.75 37.18 -37.33
N THR A 20 -1.95 36.61 -37.52
CA THR A 20 -2.40 35.40 -36.83
C THR A 20 -1.54 34.19 -37.22
N THR A 21 -1.32 33.99 -38.52
CA THR A 21 -0.46 32.91 -39.03
C THR A 21 1.00 33.08 -38.61
N ALA A 22 1.52 34.31 -38.63
CA ALA A 22 2.86 34.59 -38.11
C ALA A 22 2.98 34.27 -36.60
N HIS A 23 1.93 34.59 -35.83
CA HIS A 23 1.86 34.26 -34.41
C HIS A 23 1.84 32.74 -34.16
N ASN A 24 1.07 31.99 -34.94
CA ASN A 24 1.05 30.52 -34.88
C ASN A 24 2.45 29.94 -35.16
N THR A 25 3.10 30.37 -36.24
CA THR A 25 4.44 29.90 -36.60
C THR A 25 5.46 30.21 -35.50
N ALA A 26 5.38 31.39 -34.88
CA ALA A 26 6.27 31.77 -33.78
C ALA A 26 6.07 30.91 -32.52
N ASN A 27 4.86 30.40 -32.29
CA ASN A 27 4.49 29.64 -31.10
C ASN A 27 4.35 28.13 -31.33
N VAL A 28 4.79 27.61 -32.47
CA VAL A 28 4.69 26.18 -32.82
C VAL A 28 5.34 25.25 -31.78
N TYR A 29 6.36 25.72 -31.06
CA TYR A 29 7.05 24.97 -29.99
C TYR A 29 6.67 25.42 -28.57
N THR A 30 5.72 26.35 -28.43
CA THR A 30 5.22 26.79 -27.13
C THR A 30 4.26 25.72 -26.60
N ALA A 31 4.59 25.12 -25.45
CA ALA A 31 3.74 24.11 -24.82
C ALA A 31 2.36 24.69 -24.47
N GLY A 32 1.31 23.93 -24.78
CA GLY A 32 -0.09 24.33 -24.52
C GLY A 32 -0.66 25.36 -25.51
N TYR A 33 0.12 25.84 -26.48
CA TYR A 33 -0.37 26.77 -27.51
C TYR A 33 -1.41 26.12 -28.42
N SER A 34 -2.55 26.77 -28.60
CA SER A 34 -3.57 26.37 -29.56
C SER A 34 -3.46 27.23 -30.82
N ARG A 35 -3.43 26.58 -31.99
CA ARG A 35 -3.48 27.26 -33.28
C ARG A 35 -4.64 28.25 -33.31
N GLN A 36 -4.39 29.48 -33.75
CA GLN A 36 -5.39 30.54 -33.83
C GLN A 36 -5.84 30.76 -35.27
N THR A 37 -7.12 31.09 -35.46
CA THR A 37 -7.71 31.37 -36.77
C THR A 37 -8.46 32.71 -36.75
N ALA A 38 -8.20 33.57 -37.73
CA ALA A 38 -8.94 34.81 -37.94
C ALA A 38 -10.30 34.52 -38.60
N LEU A 39 -11.39 34.71 -37.86
CA LEU A 39 -12.75 34.49 -38.36
C LEU A 39 -13.21 35.72 -39.15
N VAL A 40 -13.53 35.52 -40.43
CA VAL A 40 -13.93 36.59 -41.35
C VAL A 40 -15.44 36.55 -41.59
N SER A 41 -16.10 37.71 -41.50
CA SER A 41 -17.51 37.88 -41.88
C SER A 41 -17.67 38.96 -42.96
N SER A 42 -18.72 38.83 -43.77
CA SER A 42 -19.11 39.89 -44.73
C SER A 42 -19.66 41.10 -43.97
N ASN A 43 -19.33 42.31 -44.42
CA ASN A 43 -19.92 43.56 -43.92
C ASN A 43 -21.38 43.78 -44.39
N GLY A 44 -21.99 42.76 -44.99
CA GLY A 44 -23.31 42.85 -45.62
C GLY A 44 -23.23 43.55 -46.98
N GLY A 45 -24.38 43.97 -47.49
CA GLY A 45 -24.47 44.69 -48.75
C GLY A 45 -25.37 45.92 -48.66
N THR A 46 -25.07 46.92 -49.46
CA THR A 46 -25.91 48.10 -49.63
C THR A 46 -26.93 47.83 -50.73
N THR A 47 -28.21 48.09 -50.46
CA THR A 47 -29.28 47.94 -51.45
C THR A 47 -29.21 49.05 -52.48
N THR A 48 -29.28 48.69 -53.76
CA THR A 48 -29.34 49.60 -54.90
C THR A 48 -30.53 49.23 -55.79
N GLY A 49 -30.93 50.13 -56.71
CA GLY A 49 -31.99 49.85 -57.68
C GLY A 49 -31.73 48.66 -58.62
N ALA A 50 -30.51 48.11 -58.63
CA ALA A 50 -30.09 46.95 -59.42
C ALA A 50 -29.76 45.70 -58.56
N GLY A 51 -29.97 45.74 -57.24
CA GLY A 51 -29.68 44.62 -56.32
C GLY A 51 -28.79 45.01 -55.13
N PHE A 52 -28.26 44.00 -54.42
CA PHE A 52 -27.36 44.20 -53.29
C PHE A 52 -25.89 44.19 -53.73
N ILE A 53 -25.15 45.23 -53.38
CA ILE A 53 -23.70 45.31 -53.62
C ILE A 53 -22.99 45.14 -52.27
N GLY A 54 -22.09 44.17 -52.16
CA GLY A 54 -21.35 43.87 -50.92
C GLY A 54 -20.42 45.00 -50.47
N ASN A 55 -20.31 45.18 -49.15
CA ASN A 55 -19.48 46.20 -48.49
C ASN A 55 -18.12 45.65 -48.03
N GLY A 56 -17.66 44.57 -48.64
CA GLY A 56 -16.41 43.88 -48.27
C GLY A 56 -16.54 43.00 -47.04
N ALA A 57 -15.44 42.80 -46.30
CA ALA A 57 -15.35 41.84 -45.21
C ALA A 57 -14.61 42.42 -44.00
N ARG A 58 -14.82 41.84 -42.83
CA ARG A 58 -14.12 42.20 -41.58
C ARG A 58 -13.71 40.95 -40.82
N VAL A 59 -12.68 41.08 -39.99
CA VAL A 59 -12.38 40.06 -38.97
C VAL A 59 -13.32 40.28 -37.79
N THR A 60 -14.12 39.25 -37.46
CA THR A 60 -15.04 39.26 -36.33
C THR A 60 -14.30 38.99 -35.02
N THR A 61 -13.38 38.02 -35.04
CA THR A 61 -12.55 37.63 -33.90
C THR A 61 -11.34 36.82 -34.38
N VAL A 62 -10.33 36.69 -33.53
CA VAL A 62 -9.29 35.67 -33.65
C VAL A 62 -9.55 34.68 -32.54
N GLN A 63 -9.80 33.41 -32.88
CA GLN A 63 -10.16 32.38 -31.91
C GLN A 63 -9.19 31.21 -31.97
N ARG A 64 -9.05 30.50 -30.85
CA ARG A 64 -8.32 29.23 -30.75
C ARG A 64 -9.08 28.14 -31.52
N SER A 65 -8.36 27.34 -32.29
CA SER A 65 -8.83 26.05 -32.80
C SER A 65 -8.74 25.06 -31.63
N TYR A 66 -9.79 24.99 -30.82
CA TYR A 66 -9.77 24.27 -29.54
C TYR A 66 -10.92 23.27 -29.46
N ASP A 67 -10.62 22.04 -29.02
CA ASP A 67 -11.62 21.03 -28.68
C ASP A 67 -11.54 20.73 -27.17
N GLY A 68 -12.56 21.18 -26.44
CA GLY A 68 -12.63 21.01 -24.99
C GLY A 68 -12.85 19.56 -24.55
N TYR A 69 -13.50 18.74 -25.38
CA TYR A 69 -13.70 17.33 -25.08
C TYR A 69 -12.38 16.56 -25.17
N LEU A 70 -11.63 16.74 -26.27
CA LEU A 70 -10.32 16.11 -26.44
C LEU A 70 -9.31 16.61 -25.40
N THR A 71 -9.38 17.89 -25.02
CA THR A 71 -8.53 18.44 -23.96
C THR A 71 -8.85 17.81 -22.61
N ALA A 72 -10.13 17.69 -22.24
CA ALA A 72 -10.54 17.02 -21.02
C ALA A 72 -10.15 15.54 -21.02
N GLN A 73 -10.31 14.85 -22.16
CA GLN A 73 -9.89 13.46 -22.32
C GLN A 73 -8.38 13.29 -22.18
N LEU A 74 -7.59 14.22 -22.75
CA LEU A 74 -6.14 14.22 -22.61
C LEU A 74 -5.72 14.45 -21.16
N ASN A 75 -6.30 15.44 -20.47
CA ASN A 75 -6.01 15.71 -19.06
C ASN A 75 -6.29 14.49 -18.19
N GLY A 76 -7.40 13.79 -18.42
CA GLY A 76 -7.72 12.54 -17.72
C GLY A 76 -6.71 11.43 -18.01
N ALA A 77 -6.30 11.27 -19.27
CA ALA A 77 -5.31 10.27 -19.66
C ALA A 77 -3.91 10.54 -19.10
N GLU A 78 -3.48 11.81 -19.08
CA GLU A 78 -2.22 12.24 -18.47
C GLU A 78 -2.24 12.06 -16.95
N ALA A 79 -3.34 12.40 -16.28
CA ALA A 79 -3.51 12.17 -14.85
C ALA A 79 -3.43 10.68 -14.49
N ALA A 80 -4.08 9.81 -15.27
CA ALA A 80 -3.99 8.36 -15.08
C ALA A 80 -2.56 7.83 -15.31
N GLY A 81 -1.88 8.31 -16.37
CA GLY A 81 -0.49 7.96 -16.64
C GLY A 81 0.46 8.38 -15.52
N ALA A 82 0.30 9.60 -15.00
CA ALA A 82 1.11 10.10 -13.89
C ALA A 82 0.88 9.31 -12.59
N ALA A 83 -0.35 8.86 -12.33
CA ALA A 83 -0.65 8.00 -11.20
C ALA A 83 0.07 6.64 -11.30
N LEU A 84 0.00 6.01 -12.47
CA LEU A 84 0.65 4.72 -12.74
C LEU A 84 2.17 4.82 -12.67
N ALA A 85 2.76 5.85 -13.27
CA ALA A 85 4.19 6.10 -13.22
C ALA A 85 4.67 6.35 -11.77
N SER A 86 3.92 7.14 -11.00
CA SER A 86 4.22 7.39 -9.60
C SER A 86 4.17 6.12 -8.76
N TYR A 87 3.08 5.34 -8.85
CA TYR A 87 2.96 4.04 -8.18
C TYR A 87 4.11 3.12 -8.62
N GLY A 88 4.32 2.97 -9.92
CA GLY A 88 5.32 2.11 -10.54
C GLY A 88 6.73 2.36 -10.00
N SER A 89 7.11 3.65 -9.91
CA SER A 89 8.41 4.04 -9.35
C SER A 89 8.62 3.56 -7.91
N GLN A 90 7.57 3.56 -7.09
CA GLN A 90 7.64 3.17 -5.68
C GLN A 90 7.56 1.66 -5.49
N ILE A 91 6.68 0.95 -6.20
CA ILE A 91 6.59 -0.50 -6.07
C ILE A 91 7.83 -1.21 -6.59
N ASN A 92 8.49 -0.70 -7.64
CA ASN A 92 9.75 -1.28 -8.14
C ASN A 92 10.86 -1.25 -7.07
N ARG A 93 10.82 -0.30 -6.12
CA ARG A 93 11.76 -0.26 -4.97
C ARG A 93 11.51 -1.42 -4.01
N ILE A 94 10.25 -1.70 -3.68
CA ILE A 94 9.89 -2.84 -2.83
C ILE A 94 10.18 -4.16 -3.55
N ASP A 95 9.82 -4.28 -4.83
CA ASP A 95 10.12 -5.48 -5.64
C ASP A 95 11.62 -5.80 -5.62
N SER A 96 12.47 -4.78 -5.86
CA SER A 96 13.92 -4.94 -5.82
C SER A 96 14.45 -5.34 -4.43
N LEU A 97 13.87 -4.79 -3.36
CA LEU A 97 14.22 -5.15 -1.98
C LEU A 97 13.89 -6.62 -1.66
N LEU A 98 12.72 -7.09 -2.09
CA LEU A 98 12.19 -8.41 -1.76
C LEU A 98 12.75 -9.52 -2.66
N ALA A 99 13.07 -9.21 -3.92
CA ALA A 99 13.58 -10.15 -4.90
C ALA A 99 15.09 -10.48 -4.77
N ASP A 100 15.75 -9.99 -3.73
CA ASP A 100 17.17 -10.26 -3.46
C ASP A 100 17.41 -11.75 -3.14
N LYS A 101 18.06 -12.46 -4.06
CA LYS A 101 18.35 -13.90 -3.95
C LYS A 101 19.64 -14.21 -3.17
N THR A 102 20.48 -13.22 -2.89
CA THR A 102 21.79 -13.44 -2.25
C THR A 102 21.76 -13.06 -0.78
N ALA A 103 21.17 -11.92 -0.44
CA ALA A 103 21.07 -11.40 0.92
C ALA A 103 19.63 -11.13 1.38
N GLY A 104 18.63 -11.74 0.71
CA GLY A 104 17.22 -11.71 1.11
C GLY A 104 16.90 -12.55 2.35
N LEU A 105 15.64 -12.48 2.81
CA LEU A 105 15.19 -13.20 4.00
C LEU A 105 15.19 -14.73 3.81
N THR A 106 14.83 -15.23 2.63
CA THR A 106 14.79 -16.68 2.34
C THR A 106 16.13 -17.39 2.59
N PRO A 107 17.27 -17.00 1.98
CA PRO A 107 18.54 -17.67 2.22
C PRO A 107 19.01 -17.54 3.68
N LEU A 108 18.67 -16.43 4.36
CA LEU A 108 19.03 -16.25 5.78
C LEU A 108 18.19 -17.14 6.71
N MET A 109 16.89 -17.32 6.44
CA MET A 109 16.06 -18.29 7.16
C MET A 109 16.58 -19.73 6.95
N GLN A 110 17.00 -20.07 5.73
CA GLN A 110 17.62 -21.37 5.45
C GLN A 110 18.92 -21.56 6.23
N SER A 111 19.80 -20.55 6.26
CA SER A 111 21.05 -20.56 7.02
C SER A 111 20.82 -20.70 8.54
N PHE A 112 19.80 -20.00 9.07
CA PHE A 112 19.39 -20.12 10.47
C PHE A 112 18.98 -21.56 10.81
N PHE A 113 18.03 -22.16 10.08
CA PHE A 113 17.59 -23.52 10.34
C PHE A 113 18.67 -24.58 10.06
N ALA A 114 19.59 -24.34 9.12
CA ALA A 114 20.76 -25.18 8.92
C ALA A 114 21.69 -25.15 10.16
N SER A 115 21.84 -23.99 10.80
CA SER A 115 22.62 -23.85 12.04
C SER A 115 21.91 -24.52 13.22
N VAL A 116 20.58 -24.51 13.28
CA VAL A 116 19.79 -25.30 14.25
C VAL A 116 20.06 -26.80 14.08
N GLN A 117 20.07 -27.30 12.84
CA GLN A 117 20.41 -28.69 12.55
C GLN A 117 21.87 -29.03 12.93
N GLY A 118 22.79 -28.07 12.80
CA GLY A 118 24.16 -28.19 13.30
C GLY A 118 24.19 -28.46 14.81
N VAL A 119 23.45 -27.68 15.60
CA VAL A 119 23.31 -27.91 17.04
C VAL A 119 22.64 -29.26 17.35
N ALA A 120 21.64 -29.68 16.58
CA ALA A 120 21.01 -30.99 16.77
C ALA A 120 21.99 -32.16 16.57
N ASN A 121 22.95 -32.02 15.66
CA ASN A 121 23.96 -33.05 15.38
C ASN A 121 25.11 -33.06 16.40
N THR A 122 25.49 -31.89 16.93
CA THR A 122 26.58 -31.74 17.91
C THR A 122 26.14 -30.84 19.08
N PRO A 123 25.19 -31.29 19.91
CA PRO A 123 24.53 -30.45 20.92
C PRO A 123 25.42 -30.03 22.09
N ALA A 124 26.53 -30.71 22.35
CA ALA A 124 27.50 -30.32 23.37
C ALA A 124 28.51 -29.27 22.87
N ASP A 125 28.60 -29.02 21.56
CA ASP A 125 29.65 -28.18 20.97
C ASP A 125 29.32 -26.67 21.09
N PRO A 126 30.12 -25.88 21.84
CA PRO A 126 29.93 -24.45 21.93
C PRO A 126 30.06 -23.73 20.58
N ALA A 127 30.86 -24.25 19.64
CA ALA A 127 31.05 -23.63 18.32
C ALA A 127 29.78 -23.73 17.48
N ALA A 128 29.13 -24.90 17.43
CA ALA A 128 27.84 -25.09 16.75
C ALA A 128 26.75 -24.17 17.34
N ARG A 129 26.70 -24.04 18.67
CA ARG A 129 25.76 -23.14 19.37
C ARG A 129 26.03 -21.67 19.07
N GLN A 130 27.31 -21.27 19.03
CA GLN A 130 27.69 -19.91 18.65
C GLN A 130 27.30 -19.60 17.20
N GLN A 131 27.46 -20.56 16.29
CA GLN A 131 27.05 -20.41 14.90
C GLN A 131 25.53 -20.20 14.78
N LEU A 132 24.72 -20.94 15.55
CA LEU A 132 23.27 -20.71 15.63
C LEU A 132 22.93 -19.29 16.11
N ILE A 133 23.55 -18.83 17.20
CA ILE A 133 23.32 -17.48 17.73
C ILE A 133 23.68 -16.42 16.68
N SER A 134 24.83 -16.55 16.03
CA SER A 134 25.28 -15.62 14.98
C SER A 134 24.34 -15.62 13.76
N ALA A 135 23.85 -16.79 13.34
CA ALA A 135 22.87 -16.90 12.25
C ALA A 135 21.53 -16.25 12.63
N ALA A 136 21.07 -16.44 13.87
CA ALA A 136 19.87 -15.81 14.39
C ALA A 136 19.99 -14.28 14.45
N GLN A 137 21.13 -13.76 14.91
CA GLN A 137 21.41 -12.32 14.95
C GLN A 137 21.42 -11.72 13.53
N THR A 138 22.03 -12.43 12.58
CA THR A 138 22.04 -12.00 11.16
C THR A 138 20.63 -11.94 10.60
N LEU A 139 19.79 -12.95 10.88
CA LEU A 139 18.40 -12.97 10.45
C LEU A 139 17.58 -11.84 11.09
N ALA A 140 17.68 -11.65 12.41
CA ALA A 140 17.00 -10.56 13.12
C ALA A 140 17.43 -9.18 12.60
N ASN A 141 18.73 -8.98 12.33
CA ASN A 141 19.22 -7.75 11.72
C ASN A 141 18.66 -7.52 10.32
N LYS A 142 18.48 -8.57 9.50
CA LYS A 142 17.85 -8.43 8.18
C LYS A 142 16.39 -8.02 8.31
N PHE A 143 15.62 -8.62 9.23
CA PHE A 143 14.23 -8.21 9.48
C PHE A 143 14.16 -6.72 9.84
N ARG A 144 14.99 -6.27 10.79
CA ARG A 144 15.06 -4.84 11.18
C ARG A 144 15.48 -3.93 10.03
N ALA A 145 16.45 -4.34 9.22
CA ALA A 145 16.90 -3.56 8.07
C ALA A 145 15.81 -3.45 6.98
N THR A 146 15.08 -4.54 6.73
CA THR A 146 13.93 -4.54 5.80
C THR A 146 12.81 -3.64 6.32
N ASP A 147 12.48 -3.71 7.61
CA ASP A 147 11.50 -2.81 8.23
C ASP A 147 11.90 -1.33 8.15
N GLN A 148 13.16 -1.02 8.49
CA GLN A 148 13.68 0.34 8.41
C GLN A 148 13.58 0.90 6.98
N TYR A 149 13.93 0.11 5.95
CA TYR A 149 13.80 0.54 4.57
C TYR A 149 12.34 0.87 4.20
N LEU A 150 11.38 0.05 4.62
CA LEU A 150 9.96 0.30 4.37
C LEU A 150 9.46 1.53 5.15
N THR A 151 9.96 1.74 6.36
CA THR A 151 9.68 2.94 7.16
C THR A 151 10.24 4.21 6.50
N ASP A 152 11.47 4.16 5.99
CA ASP A 152 12.08 5.25 5.23
C ASP A 152 11.29 5.55 3.94
N LEU A 153 10.78 4.49 3.29
CA LEU A 153 9.91 4.64 2.12
C LEU A 153 8.60 5.33 2.47
N ASN A 154 8.00 5.01 3.63
CA ASN A 154 6.83 5.74 4.14
C ASN A 154 7.16 7.22 4.42
N GLY A 155 8.33 7.51 4.98
CA GLY A 155 8.85 8.88 5.15
C GLY A 155 8.96 9.61 3.80
N SER A 156 9.56 8.98 2.80
CA SER A 156 9.66 9.54 1.45
C SER A 156 8.29 9.80 0.81
N VAL A 157 7.29 8.94 1.04
CA VAL A 157 5.91 9.16 0.57
C VAL A 157 5.29 10.36 1.27
N ASN A 158 5.49 10.50 2.59
CA ASN A 158 5.00 11.66 3.35
C ASN A 158 5.57 12.98 2.80
N ASP A 159 6.87 13.04 2.52
CA ASP A 159 7.53 14.22 1.97
C ASP A 159 7.02 14.55 0.56
N GLN A 160 6.78 13.52 -0.26
CA GLN A 160 6.21 13.70 -1.60
C GLN A 160 4.75 14.17 -1.56
N ILE A 161 3.95 13.74 -0.59
CA ILE A 161 2.59 14.26 -0.39
C ILE A 161 2.67 15.75 -0.03
N GLU A 162 3.57 16.14 0.87
CA GLU A 162 3.76 17.54 1.25
C GLU A 162 4.17 18.40 0.05
N GLY A 163 5.18 17.98 -0.71
CA GLY A 163 5.60 18.65 -1.95
C GLY A 163 4.46 18.74 -2.99
N SER A 164 3.68 17.66 -3.16
CA SER A 164 2.53 17.64 -4.08
C SER A 164 1.47 18.66 -3.67
N THR A 165 1.12 18.74 -2.38
CA THR A 165 0.13 19.72 -1.90
C THR A 165 0.60 21.16 -2.12
N ALA A 166 1.90 21.45 -1.93
CA ALA A 166 2.47 22.76 -2.18
C ALA A 166 2.42 23.16 -3.67
N GLN A 167 2.73 22.22 -4.58
CA GLN A 167 2.63 22.44 -6.02
C GLN A 167 1.17 22.64 -6.46
N ILE A 168 0.24 21.82 -5.97
CA ILE A 168 -1.20 21.98 -6.24
C ILE A 168 -1.67 23.39 -5.85
N ASN A 169 -1.28 23.88 -4.66
CA ASN A 169 -1.63 25.22 -4.20
C ASN A 169 -1.07 26.33 -5.11
N THR A 170 0.12 26.11 -5.67
CA THR A 170 0.74 27.07 -6.59
C THR A 170 -0.05 27.15 -7.89
N TYR A 171 -0.37 26.02 -8.50
CA TYR A 171 -1.17 25.97 -9.72
C TYR A 171 -2.59 26.48 -9.51
N ALA A 172 -3.25 26.12 -8.41
CA ALA A 172 -4.59 26.61 -8.09
C ALA A 172 -4.64 28.15 -7.99
N LYS A 173 -3.65 28.78 -7.34
CA LYS A 173 -3.53 30.25 -7.25
C LYS A 173 -3.27 30.88 -8.62
N GLN A 174 -2.42 30.29 -9.44
CA GLN A 174 -2.12 30.80 -10.78
C GLN A 174 -3.34 30.68 -11.71
N ILE A 175 -4.09 29.58 -11.65
CA ILE A 175 -5.34 29.39 -12.40
C ILE A 175 -6.38 30.44 -11.98
N ALA A 176 -6.56 30.67 -10.67
CA ALA A 176 -7.47 31.69 -10.17
C ALA A 176 -7.08 33.11 -10.64
N SER A 177 -5.78 33.44 -10.63
CA SER A 177 -5.27 34.70 -11.18
C SER A 177 -5.51 34.83 -12.68
N LEU A 178 -5.30 33.77 -13.46
CA LEU A 178 -5.61 33.77 -14.89
C LEU A 178 -7.11 33.90 -15.16
N ASN A 179 -7.97 33.26 -14.36
CA ASN A 179 -9.43 33.45 -14.45
C ASN A 179 -9.83 34.92 -14.25
N GLN A 180 -9.18 35.62 -13.32
CA GLN A 180 -9.41 37.05 -13.11
C GLN A 180 -8.94 37.88 -14.31
N GLN A 181 -7.71 37.64 -14.81
CA GLN A 181 -7.14 38.37 -15.93
C GLN A 181 -7.92 38.16 -17.24
N ILE A 182 -8.28 36.91 -17.54
CA ILE A 182 -9.09 36.55 -18.72
C ILE A 182 -10.43 37.28 -18.68
N SER A 183 -11.14 37.21 -17.54
CA SER A 183 -12.44 37.85 -17.39
C SER A 183 -12.36 39.38 -17.56
N GLN A 184 -11.36 40.03 -16.96
CA GLN A 184 -11.16 41.48 -17.08
C GLN A 184 -10.82 41.91 -18.51
N LEU A 185 -9.88 41.22 -19.17
CA LEU A 185 -9.47 41.57 -20.53
C LEU A 185 -10.58 41.30 -21.54
N SER A 186 -11.31 40.20 -21.41
CA SER A 186 -12.48 39.93 -22.25
C SER A 186 -13.54 41.02 -22.11
N ALA A 187 -13.82 41.48 -20.89
CA ALA A 187 -14.76 42.58 -20.66
C ALA A 187 -14.28 43.90 -21.31
N MET A 188 -13.00 44.23 -21.16
CA MET A 188 -12.40 45.45 -21.75
C MET A 188 -12.35 45.41 -23.28
N ALA A 189 -12.18 44.23 -23.87
CA ALA A 189 -12.09 44.03 -25.30
C ALA A 189 -13.45 43.81 -25.99
N GLY A 190 -14.56 44.14 -25.33
CA GLY A 190 -15.90 44.01 -25.89
C GLY A 190 -16.34 42.55 -26.12
N GLY A 191 -15.88 41.63 -25.25
CA GLY A 191 -16.17 40.20 -25.32
C GLY A 191 -15.17 39.38 -26.13
N GLN A 192 -14.08 39.96 -26.61
CA GLN A 192 -13.06 39.23 -27.38
C GLN A 192 -12.17 38.36 -26.47
N PRO A 193 -11.83 37.12 -26.86
CA PRO A 193 -11.08 36.20 -26.01
C PRO A 193 -9.56 36.51 -26.00
N PRO A 194 -8.91 36.60 -24.82
CA PRO A 194 -7.46 36.69 -24.72
C PRO A 194 -6.84 35.27 -24.84
N ASN A 195 -6.70 34.80 -26.08
CA ASN A 195 -6.35 33.42 -26.42
C ASN A 195 -5.12 32.87 -25.67
N ASP A 196 -4.03 33.64 -25.61
CA ASP A 196 -2.78 33.17 -25.02
C ASP A 196 -2.89 32.94 -23.50
N LEU A 197 -3.69 33.75 -22.79
CA LEU A 197 -3.95 33.55 -21.36
C LEU A 197 -4.83 32.33 -21.13
N MET A 198 -5.77 32.06 -22.04
CA MET A 198 -6.59 30.84 -21.99
C MET A 198 -5.74 29.60 -22.22
N ASP A 199 -4.80 29.64 -23.17
CA ASP A 199 -3.81 28.56 -23.38
C ASP A 199 -2.93 28.34 -22.14
N GLN A 200 -2.42 29.42 -21.53
CA GLN A 200 -1.65 29.32 -20.28
C GLN A 200 -2.48 28.70 -19.15
N ARG A 201 -3.76 29.07 -19.02
CA ARG A 201 -4.66 28.51 -18.01
C ARG A 201 -4.88 27.02 -18.25
N ASP A 202 -5.13 26.62 -19.49
CA ASP A 202 -5.34 25.21 -19.86
C ASP A 202 -4.06 24.38 -19.64
N GLN A 203 -2.88 24.94 -19.92
CA GLN A 203 -1.60 24.30 -19.61
C GLN A 203 -1.42 24.09 -18.10
N LEU A 204 -1.74 25.10 -17.27
CA LEU A 204 -1.68 24.94 -15.80
C LEU A 204 -2.68 23.91 -15.28
N VAL A 205 -3.86 23.80 -15.89
CA VAL A 205 -4.82 22.74 -15.58
C VAL A 205 -4.26 21.37 -15.93
N SER A 206 -3.60 21.20 -17.08
CA SER A 206 -2.91 19.95 -17.45
C SER A 206 -1.79 19.61 -16.46
N GLU A 207 -0.93 20.58 -16.10
CA GLU A 207 0.14 20.37 -15.11
C GLU A 207 -0.40 20.04 -13.71
N LEU A 208 -1.51 20.66 -13.31
CA LEU A 208 -2.22 20.30 -12.09
C LEU A 208 -2.79 18.87 -12.15
N GLY A 209 -3.37 18.49 -13.29
CA GLY A 209 -3.90 17.14 -13.57
C GLY A 209 -2.85 16.03 -13.43
N LYS A 210 -1.60 16.32 -13.77
CA LYS A 210 -0.47 15.38 -13.58
C LYS A 210 -0.15 15.15 -12.09
N ILE A 211 -0.53 16.06 -11.20
CA ILE A 211 -0.31 15.91 -9.75
C ILE A 211 -1.54 15.32 -9.06
N VAL A 212 -2.74 15.82 -9.38
CA VAL A 212 -4.00 15.34 -8.80
C VAL A 212 -5.09 15.31 -9.87
N GLY A 213 -5.96 14.29 -9.84
CA GLY A 213 -7.10 14.23 -10.74
C GLY A 213 -8.00 15.46 -10.59
N VAL A 214 -8.21 16.18 -11.69
CA VAL A 214 -9.05 17.38 -11.75
C VAL A 214 -10.23 17.22 -12.68
N LYS A 215 -11.34 17.85 -12.30
CA LYS A 215 -12.50 18.09 -13.17
C LYS A 215 -12.70 19.59 -13.31
N VAL A 216 -12.79 20.05 -14.55
CA VAL A 216 -12.99 21.47 -14.87
C VAL A 216 -14.42 21.70 -15.32
N LEU A 217 -15.02 22.77 -14.83
CA LEU A 217 -16.30 23.30 -15.30
C LEU A 217 -16.13 24.77 -15.66
N GLU A 218 -16.42 25.12 -16.91
CA GLU A 218 -16.44 26.50 -17.35
C GLU A 218 -17.79 27.16 -17.01
N GLN A 219 -17.75 28.40 -16.52
CA GLN A 219 -18.92 29.22 -16.24
C GLN A 219 -19.32 30.04 -17.46
N ASP A 220 -20.56 30.56 -17.48
CA ASP A 220 -21.05 31.48 -18.53
C ASP A 220 -20.16 32.73 -18.69
N SER A 221 -19.37 33.07 -17.67
CA SER A 221 -18.39 34.17 -17.65
C SER A 221 -17.03 33.82 -18.30
N GLY A 222 -16.83 32.58 -18.77
CA GLY A 222 -15.55 32.06 -19.29
C GLY A 222 -14.52 31.70 -18.21
N GLN A 223 -14.89 31.79 -16.93
CA GLN A 223 -14.02 31.42 -15.81
C GLN A 223 -14.11 29.92 -15.51
N TYR A 224 -13.00 29.33 -15.06
CA TYR A 224 -12.95 27.92 -14.68
C TYR A 224 -13.19 27.69 -13.19
N ASN A 225 -14.05 26.73 -12.90
CA ASN A 225 -14.10 26.06 -11.60
C ASN A 225 -13.37 24.73 -11.71
N VAL A 226 -12.45 24.47 -10.78
CA VAL A 226 -11.64 23.26 -10.75
C VAL A 226 -11.97 22.48 -9.48
N PHE A 227 -12.36 21.23 -9.66
CA PHE A 227 -12.70 20.30 -8.60
C PHE A 227 -11.70 19.15 -8.58
N ILE A 228 -11.41 18.63 -7.39
CA ILE A 228 -10.61 17.42 -7.18
C ILE A 228 -11.44 16.34 -6.51
N GLY A 229 -10.98 15.10 -6.62
CA GLY A 229 -11.59 13.96 -5.94
C GLY A 229 -13.08 13.81 -6.25
N ASN A 230 -13.89 13.68 -5.20
CA ASN A 230 -15.34 13.47 -5.31
C ASN A 230 -16.15 14.78 -5.39
N GLY A 231 -15.52 15.91 -5.73
CA GLY A 231 -16.19 17.20 -5.91
C GLY A 231 -15.70 18.31 -4.98
N GLN A 232 -14.55 18.14 -4.32
CA GLN A 232 -13.94 19.19 -3.51
C GLN A 232 -13.51 20.35 -4.41
N THR A 233 -14.03 21.56 -4.15
CA THR A 233 -13.70 22.76 -4.92
C THR A 233 -12.30 23.25 -4.58
N LEU A 234 -11.40 23.25 -5.57
CA LEU A 234 -10.05 23.78 -5.45
C LEU A 234 -9.93 25.20 -6.02
N VAL A 235 -10.59 25.47 -7.15
CA VAL A 235 -10.69 26.82 -7.73
C VAL A 235 -12.16 27.14 -7.99
N LEU A 236 -12.61 28.31 -7.53
CA LEU A 236 -13.94 28.85 -7.76
C LEU A 236 -13.79 30.24 -8.38
N GLY A 237 -13.92 30.35 -9.69
CA GLY A 237 -13.70 31.59 -10.44
C GLY A 237 -12.31 32.17 -10.17
N ASP A 238 -12.26 33.33 -9.51
CA ASP A 238 -11.03 34.07 -9.18
C ASP A 238 -10.44 33.71 -7.80
N ARG A 239 -10.97 32.71 -7.10
CA ARG A 239 -10.49 32.26 -5.79
C ARG A 239 -9.97 30.83 -5.81
N ALA A 240 -8.91 30.59 -5.05
CA ALA A 240 -8.34 29.27 -4.85
C ALA A 240 -8.45 28.85 -3.37
N ALA A 241 -8.95 27.64 -3.12
CA ALA A 241 -8.78 26.92 -1.87
C ALA A 241 -7.35 26.37 -1.77
N GLN A 242 -7.00 25.78 -0.63
CA GLN A 242 -5.67 25.19 -0.42
C GLN A 242 -5.77 23.75 0.05
N LEU A 243 -4.81 22.93 -0.34
CA LEU A 243 -4.53 21.64 0.26
C LEU A 243 -3.39 21.78 1.26
N GLN A 244 -3.41 20.95 2.30
CA GLN A 244 -2.37 20.91 3.31
C GLN A 244 -2.04 19.46 3.66
N ALA A 245 -0.76 19.12 3.70
CA ALA A 245 -0.31 17.87 4.30
C ALA A 245 -0.33 18.00 5.83
N VAL A 246 -1.21 17.25 6.49
CA VAL A 246 -1.35 17.21 7.95
C VAL A 246 -0.96 15.83 8.48
N SER A 247 -0.56 15.74 9.76
CA SER A 247 -0.44 14.41 10.39
C SER A 247 -1.83 13.78 10.42
N SER A 248 -1.96 12.53 9.96
CA SER A 248 -3.27 11.89 9.88
C SER A 248 -3.84 11.68 11.28
N ALA A 249 -5.13 11.96 11.46
CA ALA A 249 -5.77 11.78 12.75
C ALA A 249 -5.77 10.32 13.20
N ALA A 250 -5.82 9.36 12.26
CA ALA A 250 -5.85 7.92 12.57
C ALA A 250 -4.45 7.29 12.74
N ASP A 251 -3.44 7.81 12.05
CA ASP A 251 -2.06 7.31 12.10
C ASP A 251 -1.07 8.51 12.08
N PRO A 252 -0.49 8.88 13.25
CA PRO A 252 0.38 10.06 13.32
C PRO A 252 1.69 9.89 12.55
N THR A 253 2.07 8.66 12.18
CA THR A 253 3.28 8.36 11.40
C THR A 253 3.11 8.67 9.90
N ARG A 254 1.91 9.06 9.48
CA ARG A 254 1.56 9.36 8.09
C ARG A 254 1.12 10.80 7.90
N LYS A 255 1.37 11.33 6.71
CA LYS A 255 0.76 12.57 6.22
C LYS A 255 -0.52 12.25 5.46
N ALA A 256 -1.62 12.86 5.87
CA ALA A 256 -2.88 12.89 5.13
C ALA A 256 -3.04 14.23 4.42
N VAL A 257 -3.89 14.25 3.40
CA VAL A 257 -4.24 15.48 2.67
C VAL A 257 -5.47 16.10 3.32
N ALA A 258 -5.39 17.37 3.70
CA ALA A 258 -6.52 18.15 4.18
C ALA A 258 -6.88 19.26 3.19
N LEU A 259 -8.17 19.53 3.04
CA LEU A 259 -8.68 20.70 2.35
C LEU A 259 -8.84 21.85 3.35
N VAL A 260 -8.21 22.98 3.04
CA VAL A 260 -8.47 24.26 3.66
C VAL A 260 -9.48 24.99 2.78
N GLY A 261 -10.76 24.94 3.20
CA GLY A 261 -11.85 25.57 2.46
C GLY A 261 -11.68 27.09 2.36
N LEU A 262 -12.47 27.74 1.49
CA LEU A 262 -12.42 29.19 1.27
C LEU A 262 -12.73 30.02 2.54
N THR A 263 -13.37 29.40 3.55
CA THR A 263 -13.66 29.98 4.87
C THR A 263 -12.55 29.76 5.90
N GLY A 264 -11.46 29.07 5.54
CA GLY A 264 -10.33 28.76 6.41
C GLY A 264 -10.47 27.47 7.24
N THR A 265 -11.58 26.74 7.12
CA THR A 265 -11.79 25.48 7.83
C THR A 265 -10.92 24.37 7.23
N VAL A 266 -10.16 23.68 8.08
CA VAL A 266 -9.30 22.55 7.69
C VAL A 266 -10.08 21.24 7.87
N SER A 267 -10.16 20.44 6.81
CA SER A 267 -10.79 19.11 6.84
C SER A 267 -9.88 18.09 6.18
N GLU A 268 -9.36 17.13 6.95
CA GLU A 268 -8.67 15.95 6.38
C GLU A 268 -9.62 15.21 5.43
N LEU A 269 -9.08 14.81 4.30
CA LEU A 269 -9.74 14.00 3.30
C LEU A 269 -9.26 12.56 3.47
N ASN A 270 -10.16 11.60 3.29
CA ASN A 270 -9.75 10.21 3.23
C ASN A 270 -8.91 9.96 1.96
N ASP A 271 -7.94 9.07 2.04
CA ASP A 271 -7.00 8.77 0.95
C ASP A 271 -7.72 8.35 -0.35
N ASP A 272 -8.85 7.64 -0.24
CA ASP A 272 -9.68 7.16 -1.36
C ASP A 272 -10.47 8.26 -2.09
N VAL A 273 -10.61 9.44 -1.48
CA VAL A 273 -11.21 10.62 -2.15
C VAL A 273 -10.23 11.20 -3.17
N ILE A 274 -8.92 11.08 -2.94
CA ILE A 274 -7.90 11.63 -3.83
C ILE A 274 -7.49 10.58 -4.85
N SER A 275 -7.83 10.81 -6.11
CA SER A 275 -7.50 9.92 -7.22
C SER A 275 -6.87 10.68 -8.37
N GLY A 276 -6.17 9.93 -9.24
CA GLY A 276 -5.46 10.49 -10.40
C GLY A 276 -4.24 11.33 -10.03
N GLY A 277 -3.38 11.54 -11.02
CA GLY A 277 -2.12 12.24 -10.86
C GLY A 277 -1.12 11.50 -9.97
N SER A 278 0.08 12.04 -9.85
CA SER A 278 1.14 11.46 -9.02
C SER A 278 0.73 11.29 -7.55
N LEU A 279 -0.02 12.25 -6.98
CA LEU A 279 -0.51 12.18 -5.60
C LEU A 279 -1.46 10.98 -5.39
N GLY A 280 -2.41 10.75 -6.30
CA GLY A 280 -3.28 9.58 -6.24
C GLY A 280 -2.49 8.27 -6.36
N GLY A 281 -1.47 8.23 -7.21
CA GLY A 281 -0.56 7.09 -7.35
C GLY A 281 0.21 6.78 -6.06
N LEU A 282 0.70 7.79 -5.35
CA LEU A 282 1.39 7.64 -4.06
C LEU A 282 0.47 7.10 -2.97
N LEU A 283 -0.76 7.63 -2.88
CA LEU A 283 -1.74 7.20 -1.88
C LEU A 283 -2.17 5.74 -2.14
N ALA A 284 -2.40 5.38 -3.40
CA ALA A 284 -2.70 4.01 -3.79
C ALA A 284 -1.54 3.06 -3.46
N PHE A 285 -0.30 3.41 -3.81
CA PHE A 285 0.88 2.62 -3.45
C PHE A 285 1.01 2.41 -1.94
N ARG A 286 0.81 3.47 -1.14
CA ARG A 286 0.90 3.41 0.32
C ARG A 286 -0.13 2.45 0.91
N ALA A 287 -1.38 2.55 0.45
CA ALA A 287 -2.49 1.76 0.95
C ALA A 287 -2.41 0.29 0.50
N GLU A 288 -2.14 0.04 -0.78
CA GLU A 288 -2.26 -1.29 -1.38
C GLU A 288 -1.00 -2.14 -1.22
N THR A 289 0.19 -1.53 -1.28
CA THR A 289 1.46 -2.27 -1.31
C THR A 289 2.32 -2.02 -0.09
N LEU A 290 2.62 -0.77 0.26
CA LEU A 290 3.57 -0.47 1.34
C LEU A 290 3.08 -1.02 2.69
N THR A 291 1.85 -0.66 3.06
CA THR A 291 1.23 -1.11 4.33
C THR A 291 1.16 -2.64 4.40
N THR A 292 0.65 -3.28 3.35
CA THR A 292 0.55 -4.75 3.27
C THR A 292 1.91 -5.42 3.40
N THR A 293 2.96 -4.85 2.77
CA THR A 293 4.32 -5.38 2.83
C THR A 293 4.92 -5.25 4.24
N GLN A 294 4.78 -4.08 4.88
CA GLN A 294 5.22 -3.88 6.27
C GLN A 294 4.58 -4.90 7.21
N ASN A 295 3.26 -5.07 7.09
CA ASN A 295 2.51 -6.01 7.91
C ASN A 295 2.92 -7.47 7.64
N ALA A 296 3.19 -7.84 6.39
CA ALA A 296 3.62 -9.19 6.03
C ALA A 296 5.02 -9.52 6.57
N VAL A 297 5.98 -8.59 6.45
CA VAL A 297 7.34 -8.77 6.97
C VAL A 297 7.32 -8.86 8.50
N GLY A 298 6.57 -7.97 9.15
CA GLY A 298 6.43 -7.98 10.61
C GLY A 298 5.74 -9.24 11.13
N ARG A 299 4.67 -9.69 10.46
CA ARG A 299 3.96 -10.94 10.77
C ARG A 299 4.89 -12.15 10.70
N LEU A 300 5.72 -12.23 9.67
CA LEU A 300 6.69 -13.32 9.49
C LEU A 300 7.69 -13.37 10.65
N ALA A 301 8.21 -12.22 11.07
CA ALA A 301 9.12 -12.11 12.21
C ALA A 301 8.45 -12.55 13.51
N MET A 302 7.21 -12.11 13.77
CA MET A 302 6.45 -12.49 14.98
C MET A 302 6.17 -13.98 15.03
N ALA A 303 5.69 -14.57 13.93
CA ALA A 303 5.38 -15.99 13.89
C ALA A 303 6.63 -16.85 14.05
N LEU A 304 7.73 -16.51 13.36
CA LEU A 304 9.01 -17.21 13.52
C LEU A 304 9.53 -17.11 14.95
N GLY A 305 9.51 -15.91 15.54
CA GLY A 305 9.95 -15.67 16.91
C GLY A 305 9.10 -16.44 17.93
N SER A 306 7.77 -16.38 17.81
CA SER A 306 6.86 -17.07 18.75
C SER A 306 7.01 -18.58 18.68
N GLU A 307 6.97 -19.16 17.48
CA GLU A 307 7.08 -20.60 17.27
C GLU A 307 8.43 -21.15 17.75
N PHE A 308 9.51 -20.42 17.49
CA PHE A 308 10.83 -20.81 17.97
C PHE A 308 10.91 -20.70 19.50
N ASN A 309 10.36 -19.65 20.10
CA ASN A 309 10.34 -19.47 21.55
C ASN A 309 9.53 -20.55 22.27
N GLU A 310 8.33 -20.84 21.77
CA GLU A 310 7.45 -21.88 22.31
C GLU A 310 8.16 -23.24 22.33
N GLN A 311 8.81 -23.63 21.23
CA GLN A 311 9.57 -24.87 21.19
C GLN A 311 10.87 -24.82 22.00
N HIS A 312 11.54 -23.67 22.06
CA HIS A 312 12.80 -23.53 22.80
C HIS A 312 12.57 -23.69 24.32
N LYS A 313 11.45 -23.17 24.85
CA LYS A 313 11.04 -23.34 26.26
C LYS A 313 10.81 -24.81 26.65
N LEU A 314 10.44 -25.64 25.70
CA LEU A 314 10.21 -27.08 25.89
C LEU A 314 11.49 -27.91 25.96
N GLY A 315 12.66 -27.33 25.66
CA GLY A 315 13.96 -27.97 25.82
C GLY A 315 14.65 -27.63 27.14
N VAL A 316 15.81 -28.26 27.36
CA VAL A 316 16.76 -27.88 28.41
C VAL A 316 18.12 -27.49 27.84
N ASP A 317 18.76 -26.55 28.52
CA ASP A 317 20.06 -25.99 28.20
C ASP A 317 21.23 -26.88 28.68
N LEU A 318 22.49 -26.46 28.50
CA LEU A 318 23.65 -27.26 28.96
C LEU A 318 23.72 -27.42 30.49
N ASN A 319 23.01 -26.58 31.24
CA ASN A 319 22.93 -26.63 32.69
C ASN A 319 21.73 -27.48 33.16
N GLY A 320 20.95 -28.07 32.24
CA GLY A 320 19.73 -28.80 32.55
C GLY A 320 18.56 -27.90 32.98
N VAL A 321 18.64 -26.59 32.71
CA VAL A 321 17.58 -25.62 33.00
C VAL A 321 16.66 -25.52 31.78
N LEU A 322 15.35 -25.38 32.01
CA LEU A 322 14.38 -25.17 30.93
C LEU A 322 14.72 -23.91 30.11
N GLY A 323 14.50 -23.99 28.81
CA GLY A 323 14.74 -22.88 27.91
C GLY A 323 13.89 -21.64 28.22
N THR A 324 14.38 -20.48 27.82
CA THR A 324 13.66 -19.21 27.87
C THR A 324 13.26 -18.77 26.46
N ASP A 325 12.66 -17.60 26.32
CA ASP A 325 12.51 -16.95 25.01
C ASP A 325 13.89 -16.79 24.34
N PHE A 326 14.00 -17.24 23.09
CA PHE A 326 15.20 -17.12 22.26
C PHE A 326 15.21 -15.79 21.51
N PHE A 327 14.06 -15.39 20.98
CA PHE A 327 13.81 -14.10 20.33
C PHE A 327 12.95 -13.19 21.22
N SER A 328 13.05 -11.88 21.04
CA SER A 328 12.13 -10.91 21.63
C SER A 328 10.70 -11.09 21.09
N GLN A 329 9.70 -10.70 21.89
CA GLN A 329 8.30 -10.64 21.47
C GLN A 329 7.90 -9.19 21.22
N ALA A 330 7.42 -8.90 20.00
CA ALA A 330 6.90 -7.59 19.65
C ALA A 330 5.49 -7.39 20.23
N VAL A 331 5.18 -6.15 20.59
CA VAL A 331 3.83 -5.76 21.04
C VAL A 331 3.10 -5.08 19.87
N PRO A 332 1.85 -5.48 19.58
CA PRO A 332 0.98 -4.77 18.65
C PRO A 332 0.92 -3.26 18.89
N GLY A 333 0.96 -2.47 17.81
CA GLY A 333 0.74 -1.03 17.89
C GLY A 333 -0.74 -0.69 17.95
N VAL A 334 -1.12 0.28 18.80
CA VAL A 334 -2.47 0.85 18.82
C VAL A 334 -2.38 2.37 18.86
N PHE A 335 -3.02 3.03 17.92
CA PHE A 335 -3.15 4.48 17.88
C PHE A 335 -4.59 4.89 18.18
N SER A 336 -4.74 5.85 19.09
CA SER A 336 -6.01 6.53 19.30
C SER A 336 -6.16 7.62 18.26
N ASN A 337 -7.34 7.72 17.63
CA ASN A 337 -7.57 8.77 16.66
C ASN A 337 -7.53 10.14 17.37
N ALA A 338 -6.81 11.11 16.81
CA ALA A 338 -6.63 12.44 17.39
C ALA A 338 -7.94 13.24 17.52
N ARG A 339 -9.03 12.77 16.89
CA ARG A 339 -10.38 13.35 16.97
C ARG A 339 -11.27 12.69 18.02
N ASN A 340 -10.76 11.70 18.75
CA ASN A 340 -11.50 11.07 19.84
C ASN A 340 -11.84 12.11 20.91
N ALA A 341 -13.04 11.99 21.46
CA ALA A 341 -13.51 12.80 22.57
C ALA A 341 -13.30 12.08 23.91
N GLY A 342 -13.31 10.73 23.92
CA GLY A 342 -12.94 9.92 25.08
C GLY A 342 -11.44 9.88 25.34
N ASP A 343 -11.07 9.39 26.54
CA ASP A 343 -9.69 9.25 27.01
C ASP A 343 -9.21 7.79 27.07
N MET A 344 -9.98 6.87 26.47
CA MET A 344 -9.65 5.46 26.41
C MET A 344 -8.30 5.22 25.75
N VAL A 345 -7.48 4.38 26.39
CA VAL A 345 -6.28 3.79 25.79
C VAL A 345 -6.55 2.31 25.58
N LEU A 346 -6.53 1.88 24.32
CA LEU A 346 -6.60 0.47 23.97
C LEU A 346 -5.20 -0.14 23.90
N GLY A 347 -5.06 -1.31 24.51
CA GLY A 347 -3.91 -2.21 24.31
C GLY A 347 -4.29 -3.37 23.41
N ALA A 348 -3.30 -3.95 22.77
CA ALA A 348 -3.46 -5.14 21.95
C ALA A 348 -2.33 -6.14 22.26
N SER A 349 -2.68 -7.43 22.25
CA SER A 349 -1.74 -8.54 22.36
C SER A 349 -2.03 -9.58 21.28
N VAL A 350 -1.06 -10.46 21.03
CA VAL A 350 -1.23 -11.58 20.12
C VAL A 350 -1.61 -12.81 20.92
N SER A 351 -2.74 -13.42 20.58
CA SER A 351 -3.20 -14.68 21.15
C SER A 351 -2.80 -15.89 20.30
N ASP A 352 -2.68 -15.72 18.98
CA ASP A 352 -2.31 -16.80 18.05
C ASP A 352 -1.62 -16.21 16.80
N THR A 353 -0.31 -16.44 16.66
CA THR A 353 0.46 -15.92 15.51
C THR A 353 0.04 -16.52 14.17
N SER A 354 -0.55 -17.72 14.16
CA SER A 354 -0.94 -18.40 12.91
C SER A 354 -2.17 -17.78 12.26
N GLN A 355 -3.01 -17.12 13.05
CA GLN A 355 -4.23 -16.43 12.59
C GLN A 355 -4.00 -14.96 12.21
N LEU A 356 -2.84 -14.39 12.56
CA LEU A 356 -2.53 -13.02 12.17
C LEU A 356 -2.62 -12.86 10.66
N THR A 357 -3.10 -11.70 10.22
CA THR A 357 -3.20 -11.32 8.80
C THR A 357 -2.16 -10.26 8.44
N THR A 358 -2.13 -9.85 7.17
CA THR A 358 -1.28 -8.76 6.67
C THR A 358 -1.99 -7.39 6.73
N SER A 359 -3.00 -7.25 7.59
CA SER A 359 -3.88 -6.08 7.66
C SER A 359 -3.75 -5.30 8.97
N ASP A 360 -4.02 -4.00 8.87
CA ASP A 360 -4.35 -3.15 10.01
C ASP A 360 -5.87 -3.17 10.24
N TYR A 361 -6.31 -2.76 11.42
CA TYR A 361 -7.72 -2.79 11.80
C TYR A 361 -8.17 -1.45 12.34
N SER A 362 -9.39 -1.03 11.99
CA SER A 362 -10.06 0.09 12.63
C SER A 362 -11.05 -0.45 13.66
N VAL A 363 -11.02 0.12 14.87
CA VAL A 363 -12.03 -0.10 15.90
C VAL A 363 -12.83 1.19 16.02
N GLN A 364 -14.11 1.15 15.67
CA GLN A 364 -15.03 2.27 15.85
C GLN A 364 -15.95 2.03 17.04
N VAL A 365 -16.07 3.02 17.92
CA VAL A 365 -16.97 2.99 19.07
C VAL A 365 -18.32 3.57 18.66
N LYS A 366 -19.36 2.76 18.73
CA LYS A 366 -20.74 3.14 18.38
C LYS A 366 -21.62 3.03 19.62
N ASP A 367 -22.61 3.91 19.76
CA ASP A 367 -23.71 3.69 20.69
C ASP A 367 -24.80 2.90 19.97
N VAL A 368 -25.09 1.69 20.45
CA VAL A 368 -26.18 0.86 19.97
C VAL A 368 -27.16 0.66 21.13
N ALA A 369 -28.26 1.42 21.10
CA ALA A 369 -29.34 1.37 22.11
C ALA A 369 -28.86 1.59 23.56
N GLY A 370 -27.94 2.54 23.78
CA GLY A 370 -27.40 2.92 25.08
C GLY A 370 -26.22 2.05 25.53
N THR A 371 -25.73 1.14 24.68
CA THR A 371 -24.56 0.31 24.95
C THR A 371 -23.45 0.68 23.99
N LEU A 372 -22.25 0.96 24.53
CA LEU A 372 -21.07 1.17 23.70
C LEU A 372 -20.64 -0.16 23.08
N THR A 373 -20.57 -0.15 21.75
CA THR A 373 -20.21 -1.28 20.90
C THR A 373 -18.93 -0.95 20.13
N TYR A 374 -17.95 -1.83 20.21
CA TYR A 374 -16.65 -1.72 19.56
C TYR A 374 -16.68 -2.52 18.26
N SER A 375 -16.89 -1.82 17.14
CA SER A 375 -17.02 -2.39 15.81
C SER A 375 -15.65 -2.49 15.15
N VAL A 376 -15.16 -3.71 14.94
CA VAL A 376 -13.83 -3.96 14.37
C VAL A 376 -13.93 -4.20 12.87
N THR A 377 -13.13 -3.50 12.07
CA THR A 377 -13.06 -3.64 10.61
C THR A 377 -11.62 -3.87 10.16
N ARG A 378 -11.39 -4.93 9.37
CA ARG A 378 -10.11 -5.19 8.72
C ARG A 378 -9.92 -4.24 7.53
N LEU A 379 -8.80 -3.52 7.47
CA LEU A 379 -8.65 -2.38 6.54
C LEU A 379 -8.30 -2.78 5.10
N SER A 380 -7.68 -3.95 4.91
CA SER A 380 -7.25 -4.45 3.59
C SER A 380 -8.41 -4.88 2.69
N ASP A 381 -9.48 -5.43 3.26
CA ASP A 381 -10.65 -5.98 2.53
C ASP A 381 -11.98 -5.38 2.98
N LYS A 382 -11.95 -4.44 3.94
CA LYS A 382 -13.13 -3.79 4.56
C LYS A 382 -14.09 -4.77 5.21
N GLN A 383 -13.63 -5.98 5.59
CA GLN A 383 -14.48 -6.97 6.23
C GLN A 383 -14.72 -6.62 7.71
N PRO A 384 -15.97 -6.69 8.21
CA PRO A 384 -16.26 -6.54 9.63
C PRO A 384 -15.83 -7.81 10.39
N MET A 385 -15.02 -7.63 11.43
CA MET A 385 -14.52 -8.73 12.27
C MET A 385 -15.43 -9.04 13.47
N GLY A 386 -16.39 -8.15 13.74
CA GLY A 386 -17.37 -8.32 14.81
C GLY A 386 -17.65 -7.02 15.55
N ASP A 387 -18.74 -7.05 16.30
CA ASP A 387 -19.17 -6.00 17.22
C ASP A 387 -19.05 -6.54 18.65
N PHE A 388 -18.23 -5.90 19.47
CA PHE A 388 -17.94 -6.35 20.83
C PHE A 388 -18.51 -5.37 21.85
N THR A 389 -19.01 -5.87 22.98
CA THR A 389 -19.52 -5.06 24.10
C THR A 389 -18.70 -5.24 25.38
N THR A 390 -17.77 -6.21 25.39
CA THR A 390 -16.90 -6.54 26.52
C THR A 390 -15.48 -6.83 26.04
N PHE A 391 -14.49 -6.60 26.90
CA PHE A 391 -13.10 -6.99 26.68
C PHE A 391 -12.71 -8.22 27.52
N PRO A 392 -11.78 -9.07 27.06
CA PRO A 392 -11.02 -8.93 25.82
C PRO A 392 -11.86 -9.19 24.56
N ALA A 393 -11.59 -8.43 23.51
CA ALA A 393 -12.20 -8.61 22.19
C ALA A 393 -11.18 -9.27 21.26
N SER A 394 -11.50 -10.47 20.75
CA SER A 394 -10.55 -11.28 19.97
C SER A 394 -10.99 -11.47 18.53
N PHE A 395 -10.05 -11.33 17.60
CA PHE A 395 -10.23 -11.53 16.16
C PHE A 395 -8.87 -11.79 15.50
N ASP A 396 -8.80 -12.66 14.49
CA ASP A 396 -7.59 -12.89 13.68
C ASP A 396 -6.29 -13.06 14.50
N GLY A 397 -6.35 -13.78 15.63
CA GLY A 397 -5.19 -13.99 16.51
C GLY A 397 -4.75 -12.77 17.34
N VAL A 398 -5.52 -11.68 17.33
CA VAL A 398 -5.33 -10.47 18.12
C VAL A 398 -6.34 -10.45 19.26
N SER A 399 -5.91 -10.00 20.44
CA SER A 399 -6.76 -9.74 21.60
C SER A 399 -6.63 -8.27 22.01
N LEU A 400 -7.74 -7.55 22.01
CA LEU A 400 -7.81 -6.17 22.48
C LEU A 400 -8.19 -6.13 23.94
N ALA A 401 -7.64 -5.18 24.68
CA ALA A 401 -8.01 -4.90 26.06
C ALA A 401 -8.00 -3.39 26.33
N VAL A 402 -8.80 -2.96 27.30
CA VAL A 402 -8.73 -1.58 27.81
C VAL A 402 -7.52 -1.47 28.72
N ALA A 403 -6.55 -0.62 28.35
CA ALA A 403 -5.42 -0.32 29.21
C ALA A 403 -5.82 0.70 30.29
N SER A 404 -6.56 1.74 29.91
CA SER A 404 -7.10 2.77 30.80
C SER A 404 -8.19 3.60 30.13
N GLY A 405 -8.83 4.49 30.89
CA GLY A 405 -9.78 5.49 30.37
C GLY A 405 -11.14 4.93 29.97
N THR A 406 -11.95 5.78 29.33
CA THR A 406 -13.31 5.48 28.88
C THR A 406 -13.55 5.97 27.47
N ALA A 407 -14.27 5.18 26.67
CA ALA A 407 -14.60 5.55 25.30
C ALA A 407 -15.87 6.41 25.25
N GLN A 408 -15.98 7.21 24.20
CA GLN A 408 -17.21 7.87 23.81
C GLN A 408 -17.68 7.39 22.44
N ALA A 409 -18.98 7.50 22.18
CA ALA A 409 -19.53 7.19 20.86
C ALA A 409 -18.92 8.12 19.81
N GLY A 410 -18.40 7.55 18.72
CA GLY A 410 -17.67 8.27 17.68
C GLY A 410 -16.14 8.15 17.80
N ASP A 411 -15.61 7.65 18.92
CA ASP A 411 -14.18 7.39 19.05
C ASP A 411 -13.74 6.27 18.08
N SER A 412 -12.49 6.36 17.61
CA SER A 412 -11.87 5.36 16.74
C SER A 412 -10.42 5.07 17.14
N PHE A 413 -9.98 3.84 16.89
CA PHE A 413 -8.61 3.39 17.12
C PHE A 413 -8.10 2.66 15.88
N LEU A 414 -6.81 2.78 15.61
CA LEU A 414 -6.09 2.02 14.59
C LEU A 414 -5.21 0.98 15.30
N VAL A 415 -5.42 -0.29 14.98
CA VAL A 415 -4.65 -1.42 15.50
C VAL A 415 -3.75 -1.94 14.39
N GLN A 416 -2.45 -2.03 14.67
CA GLN A 416 -1.40 -2.51 13.77
C GLN A 416 -0.72 -3.72 14.41
N PRO A 417 -1.28 -4.93 14.27
CA PRO A 417 -0.85 -6.07 15.07
C PRO A 417 0.57 -6.52 14.76
N THR A 418 0.99 -6.39 13.50
CA THR A 418 2.20 -7.04 13.00
C THR A 418 3.33 -6.09 12.67
N ARG A 419 3.06 -4.79 12.51
CA ARG A 419 4.03 -3.80 11.99
C ARG A 419 5.31 -3.69 12.83
N SER A 420 5.22 -3.85 14.15
CA SER A 420 6.37 -3.82 15.06
C SER A 420 7.21 -5.11 15.02
N GLY A 421 6.68 -6.20 14.47
CA GLY A 421 7.27 -7.54 14.52
C GLY A 421 8.72 -7.61 14.05
N ALA A 422 8.99 -7.04 12.87
CA ALA A 422 10.32 -7.06 12.27
C ALA A 422 11.25 -6.03 12.91
N ARG A 423 10.73 -4.85 13.28
CA ARG A 423 11.46 -3.77 13.95
C ARG A 423 12.03 -4.20 15.30
N ASP A 424 11.23 -4.94 16.07
CA ASP A 424 11.53 -5.25 17.47
C ASP A 424 12.19 -6.64 17.64
N MET A 425 12.38 -7.39 16.54
CA MET A 425 13.03 -8.69 16.56
C MET A 425 14.52 -8.59 16.95
N ASP A 426 14.89 -9.25 18.05
CA ASP A 426 16.25 -9.39 18.54
C ASP A 426 16.47 -10.77 19.19
N VAL A 427 17.72 -11.16 19.36
CA VAL A 427 18.11 -12.42 20.01
C VAL A 427 18.40 -12.19 21.50
N LEU A 428 17.62 -12.85 22.36
CA LEU A 428 17.74 -12.80 23.81
C LEU A 428 18.78 -13.79 24.34
N VAL A 429 18.89 -14.96 23.71
CA VAL A 429 19.88 -15.99 24.09
C VAL A 429 21.22 -15.69 23.42
N ARG A 430 22.12 -15.06 24.17
CA ARG A 430 23.49 -14.69 23.72
C ARG A 430 24.59 -15.59 24.27
N ASP A 431 24.26 -16.40 25.27
CA ASP A 431 25.14 -17.39 25.87
C ASP A 431 24.88 -18.76 25.23
N THR A 432 25.93 -19.41 24.72
CA THR A 432 25.84 -20.73 24.07
C THR A 432 25.31 -21.79 25.02
N ALA A 433 25.59 -21.68 26.33
CA ALA A 433 25.12 -22.62 27.32
C ALA A 433 23.60 -22.62 27.50
N LYS A 434 22.94 -21.49 27.18
CA LYS A 434 21.49 -21.28 27.34
C LYS A 434 20.65 -21.74 26.15
N VAL A 435 21.27 -22.26 25.08
CA VAL A 435 20.53 -22.85 23.95
C VAL A 435 19.92 -24.19 24.40
N ALA A 436 18.60 -24.28 24.42
CA ALA A 436 17.86 -25.42 24.92
C ALA A 436 17.73 -26.52 23.85
N ALA A 437 18.80 -27.28 23.64
CA ALA A 437 18.90 -28.26 22.55
C ALA A 437 18.36 -29.66 22.91
N ALA A 438 18.29 -30.00 24.21
CA ALA A 438 17.96 -31.33 24.68
C ALA A 438 16.50 -31.46 25.10
N SER A 439 15.95 -32.68 25.06
CA SER A 439 14.66 -32.95 25.71
C SER A 439 14.81 -32.90 27.23
N PRO A 440 13.84 -32.33 27.98
CA PRO A 440 13.88 -32.34 29.45
C PRO A 440 13.75 -33.75 30.03
N LEU A 441 13.24 -34.70 29.25
CA LEU A 441 12.92 -36.04 29.71
C LEU A 441 13.66 -37.10 28.89
N ALA A 442 14.07 -38.17 29.57
CA ALA A 442 14.60 -39.37 28.98
C ALA A 442 13.70 -40.55 29.34
N THR A 443 13.46 -41.43 28.37
CA THR A 443 12.74 -42.68 28.59
C THR A 443 13.72 -43.84 28.66
N GLY A 444 13.39 -44.85 29.47
CA GLY A 444 14.24 -46.01 29.68
C GLY A 444 13.43 -47.29 29.88
N LYS A 445 14.14 -48.42 29.87
CA LYS A 445 13.62 -49.72 30.28
C LYS A 445 14.53 -50.30 31.35
N ALA A 446 13.97 -50.99 32.33
CA ALA A 446 14.78 -51.57 33.39
C ALA A 446 15.67 -52.71 32.86
N VAL A 447 16.86 -52.82 33.46
CA VAL A 447 17.76 -53.94 33.23
C VAL A 447 17.07 -55.21 33.75
N GLY A 448 16.79 -56.16 32.85
CA GLY A 448 16.08 -57.40 33.20
C GLY A 448 14.68 -57.54 32.60
N ASN A 449 14.16 -56.52 31.91
CA ASN A 449 12.95 -56.68 31.10
C ASN A 449 13.13 -57.83 30.10
N LYS A 450 12.13 -58.71 29.99
CA LYS A 450 12.15 -59.93 29.18
C LYS A 450 11.44 -59.75 27.84
N GLY A 451 10.53 -58.80 27.75
CA GLY A 451 9.80 -58.48 26.52
C GLY A 451 10.58 -57.55 25.58
N THR A 452 9.98 -57.30 24.42
CA THR A 452 10.45 -56.33 23.42
C THR A 452 9.78 -54.96 23.56
N GLY A 453 8.94 -54.79 24.58
CA GLY A 453 8.27 -53.53 24.88
C GLY A 453 9.27 -52.36 25.00
N ALA A 454 8.90 -51.19 24.49
CA ALA A 454 9.70 -49.98 24.58
C ALA A 454 8.84 -48.72 24.50
N LEU A 455 9.32 -47.66 25.14
CA LEU A 455 8.81 -46.29 25.00
C LEU A 455 9.63 -45.54 23.95
N SER A 456 8.98 -44.70 23.14
CA SER A 456 9.68 -43.68 22.37
C SER A 456 10.38 -42.66 23.29
N PRO A 457 11.29 -41.81 22.77
CA PRO A 457 11.63 -40.57 23.45
C PRO A 457 10.37 -39.80 23.84
N ALA A 458 10.39 -39.19 25.02
CA ALA A 458 9.28 -38.39 25.51
C ALA A 458 9.25 -37.04 24.79
N VAL A 459 8.07 -36.65 24.33
CA VAL A 459 7.78 -35.30 23.80
C VAL A 459 7.04 -34.54 24.89
N VAL A 460 7.35 -33.27 25.06
CA VAL A 460 6.68 -32.40 26.02
C VAL A 460 6.01 -31.21 25.33
N ASP A 461 5.01 -30.63 25.96
CA ASP A 461 4.33 -29.40 25.52
C ASP A 461 4.12 -28.41 26.67
N ALA A 462 3.34 -27.35 26.42
CA ALA A 462 3.09 -26.28 27.38
C ALA A 462 2.53 -26.77 28.73
N GLY A 463 1.81 -27.91 28.76
CA GLY A 463 1.35 -28.52 30.02
C GLY A 463 2.49 -28.96 30.93
N TYR A 464 3.59 -29.45 30.35
CA TYR A 464 4.79 -29.83 31.12
C TYR A 464 5.46 -28.63 31.77
N LEU A 465 5.42 -27.45 31.14
CA LEU A 465 6.00 -26.23 31.72
C LEU A 465 5.24 -25.76 32.97
N ALA A 466 3.92 -26.00 33.01
CA ALA A 466 3.09 -25.65 34.16
C ALA A 466 3.34 -26.59 35.35
N THR A 467 3.53 -27.89 35.08
CA THR A 467 3.78 -28.91 36.10
C THR A 467 4.94 -29.82 35.70
N PRO A 468 6.20 -29.36 35.79
CA PRO A 468 7.35 -30.17 35.44
C PRO A 468 7.45 -31.42 36.31
N LEU A 469 7.99 -32.50 35.75
CA LEU A 469 8.05 -33.78 36.43
C LEU A 469 8.85 -33.70 37.74
N ALA A 470 8.20 -34.03 38.86
CA ALA A 470 8.80 -33.95 40.20
C ALA A 470 9.78 -35.10 40.47
N ALA A 471 9.44 -36.34 40.06
CA ALA A 471 10.23 -37.55 40.25
C ALA A 471 10.06 -38.49 39.05
N THR A 472 11.01 -39.42 38.86
CA THR A 472 10.95 -40.43 37.79
C THR A 472 9.67 -41.27 37.93
N VAL A 473 8.91 -41.36 36.83
CA VAL A 473 7.76 -42.26 36.70
C VAL A 473 8.27 -43.63 36.29
N THR A 474 7.85 -44.67 37.00
CA THR A 474 8.15 -46.06 36.66
C THR A 474 6.85 -46.77 36.34
N LEU A 475 6.65 -47.08 35.06
CA LEU A 475 5.50 -47.81 34.56
C LEU A 475 5.78 -49.30 34.62
N ALA A 476 4.88 -50.09 35.20
CA ALA A 476 4.98 -51.56 35.26
C ALA A 476 3.88 -52.21 34.43
N TYR A 477 4.26 -53.19 33.60
CA TYR A 477 3.32 -53.96 32.79
C TYR A 477 2.84 -55.22 33.50
N ASP A 478 1.52 -55.39 33.57
CA ASP A 478 0.83 -56.58 34.06
C ASP A 478 0.20 -57.32 32.88
N ALA A 479 0.65 -58.56 32.64
CA ALA A 479 0.19 -59.35 31.50
C ALA A 479 -1.22 -59.93 31.71
N ALA A 480 -1.67 -60.14 32.95
CA ALA A 480 -3.00 -60.64 33.25
C ALA A 480 -4.07 -59.56 33.00
N ALA A 481 -3.76 -58.30 33.33
CA ALA A 481 -4.63 -57.15 33.08
C ALA A 481 -4.42 -56.52 31.68
N ASN A 482 -3.33 -56.86 30.98
CA ASN A 482 -2.87 -56.19 29.76
C ASN A 482 -2.80 -54.65 29.94
N ALA A 483 -2.21 -54.22 31.05
CA ALA A 483 -2.23 -52.82 31.45
C ALA A 483 -0.89 -52.34 32.05
N LEU A 484 -0.62 -51.06 31.88
CA LEU A 484 0.44 -50.32 32.55
C LEU A 484 -0.11 -49.65 33.81
N SER A 485 0.60 -49.77 34.92
CA SER A 485 0.35 -49.04 36.16
C SER A 485 1.58 -48.19 36.53
N GLY A 486 1.46 -47.31 37.54
CA GLY A 486 2.58 -46.47 38.00
C GLY A 486 2.58 -45.03 37.48
N PHE A 487 1.48 -44.59 36.85
CA PHE A 487 1.26 -43.18 36.51
C PHE A 487 1.09 -42.30 37.77
N PRO A 488 1.35 -40.98 37.68
CA PRO A 488 1.14 -40.09 38.80
C PRO A 488 -0.30 -40.15 39.34
N ALA A 489 -0.45 -40.27 40.66
CA ALA A 489 -1.75 -40.50 41.31
C ALA A 489 -2.74 -39.32 41.19
N THR A 490 -2.26 -38.14 40.81
CA THR A 490 -3.04 -36.91 40.65
C THR A 490 -3.37 -36.59 39.20
N SER A 491 -2.79 -37.32 38.26
CA SER A 491 -2.78 -36.94 36.85
C SER A 491 -3.62 -37.92 36.03
N PRO A 492 -4.68 -37.47 35.33
CA PRO A 492 -5.38 -38.31 34.38
C PRO A 492 -4.46 -38.70 33.23
N VAL A 493 -4.72 -39.85 32.64
CA VAL A 493 -3.92 -40.37 31.52
C VAL A 493 -4.81 -40.51 30.30
N THR A 494 -4.38 -39.95 29.18
CA THR A 494 -5.03 -40.12 27.88
C THR A 494 -4.25 -41.16 27.07
N VAL A 495 -4.96 -42.16 26.55
CA VAL A 495 -4.40 -43.11 25.56
C VAL A 495 -5.02 -42.82 24.21
N THR A 496 -4.18 -42.57 23.22
CA THR A 496 -4.59 -42.42 21.82
C THR A 496 -4.08 -43.61 21.03
N LEU A 497 -5.00 -44.40 20.48
CA LEU A 497 -4.68 -45.53 19.62
C LEU A 497 -4.18 -45.07 18.25
N ALA A 498 -3.57 -45.97 17.48
CA ALA A 498 -3.03 -45.66 16.16
C ALA A 498 -4.09 -45.23 15.13
N ASP A 499 -5.37 -45.54 15.38
CA ASP A 499 -6.51 -45.10 14.58
C ASP A 499 -7.03 -43.69 14.97
N GLY A 500 -6.42 -43.06 15.98
CA GLY A 500 -6.79 -41.74 16.49
C GLY A 500 -7.79 -41.76 17.66
N THR A 501 -8.33 -42.93 18.01
CA THR A 501 -9.29 -43.06 19.12
C THR A 501 -8.62 -42.73 20.45
N SER A 502 -9.15 -41.74 21.18
CA SER A 502 -8.60 -41.31 22.47
C SER A 502 -9.52 -41.67 23.64
N THR A 503 -8.96 -42.28 24.69
CA THR A 503 -9.68 -42.63 25.92
C THR A 503 -8.97 -42.00 27.12
N ASN A 504 -9.74 -41.34 28.00
CA ASN A 504 -9.23 -40.75 29.24
C ASN A 504 -9.46 -41.69 30.41
N TYR A 505 -8.40 -41.93 31.17
CA TYR A 505 -8.39 -42.73 32.38
C TYR A 505 -8.21 -41.80 33.59
N ALA A 506 -8.99 -42.02 34.63
CA ALA A 506 -8.89 -41.25 35.86
C ALA A 506 -7.51 -41.45 36.52
N ALA A 507 -7.05 -40.44 37.25
CA ALA A 507 -5.77 -40.46 37.93
C ALA A 507 -5.61 -41.70 38.83
N GLY A 508 -4.43 -42.31 38.81
CA GLY A 508 -4.13 -43.53 39.56
C GLY A 508 -4.73 -44.83 39.00
N THR A 509 -5.46 -44.79 37.87
CA THR A 509 -6.00 -46.00 37.23
C THR A 509 -4.93 -46.67 36.35
N ALA A 510 -4.92 -48.00 36.30
CA ALA A 510 -4.12 -48.73 35.31
C ALA A 510 -4.66 -48.50 33.91
N VAL A 511 -3.76 -48.42 32.93
CA VAL A 511 -4.04 -47.99 31.57
C VAL A 511 -3.73 -49.12 30.59
N PRO A 512 -4.64 -49.51 29.69
CA PRO A 512 -4.41 -50.62 28.76
C PRO A 512 -3.15 -50.42 27.91
N TYR A 513 -2.39 -51.49 27.71
CA TYR A 513 -1.27 -51.49 26.78
C TYR A 513 -1.76 -51.82 25.37
N THR A 514 -1.40 -50.97 24.40
CA THR A 514 -1.59 -51.27 22.98
C THR A 514 -0.36 -50.79 22.22
N ALA A 515 0.33 -51.71 21.54
CA ALA A 515 1.49 -51.36 20.74
C ALA A 515 1.10 -50.34 19.66
N GLY A 516 1.88 -49.27 19.53
CA GLY A 516 1.60 -48.16 18.63
C GLY A 516 0.73 -47.05 19.21
N ALA A 517 0.13 -47.23 20.38
CA ALA A 517 -0.63 -46.18 21.07
C ALA A 517 0.30 -45.12 21.69
N SER A 518 -0.15 -43.87 21.69
CA SER A 518 0.44 -42.78 22.46
C SER A 518 -0.22 -42.71 23.85
N ILE A 519 0.60 -42.49 24.88
CA ILE A 519 0.16 -42.23 26.25
C ILE A 519 0.56 -40.83 26.63
N ARG A 520 -0.39 -40.06 27.18
CA ARG A 520 -0.21 -38.67 27.53
C ARG A 520 -0.70 -38.36 28.95
N PHE A 521 0.13 -37.67 29.73
CA PHE A 521 -0.19 -37.17 31.08
C PHE A 521 0.72 -35.96 31.39
N ASP A 522 0.25 -34.96 32.14
CA ASP A 522 1.04 -33.79 32.57
C ASP A 522 1.84 -33.09 31.45
N GLY A 523 1.31 -33.06 30.22
CA GLY A 523 1.99 -32.49 29.04
C GLY A 523 3.19 -33.30 28.55
N ILE A 524 3.30 -34.57 28.95
CA ILE A 524 4.29 -35.54 28.50
C ILE A 524 3.58 -36.56 27.61
N GLU A 525 4.15 -36.83 26.45
CA GLU A 525 3.68 -37.88 25.54
C GLU A 525 4.80 -38.89 25.23
N VAL A 526 4.46 -40.17 25.30
CA VAL A 526 5.32 -41.29 24.89
C VAL A 526 4.53 -42.27 24.04
N LYS A 527 5.17 -42.86 23.02
CA LYS A 527 4.58 -43.91 22.18
C LYS A 527 5.02 -45.29 22.64
N LEU A 528 4.06 -46.20 22.78
CA LEU A 528 4.29 -47.60 23.09
C LEU A 528 4.69 -48.38 21.83
N SER A 529 5.61 -49.34 21.98
CA SER A 529 6.05 -50.21 20.88
C SER A 529 6.51 -51.57 21.40
N GLY A 530 6.49 -52.59 20.54
CA GLY A 530 6.90 -53.95 20.91
C GLY A 530 5.89 -54.67 21.82
N ALA A 531 6.31 -55.79 22.39
CA ALA A 531 5.50 -56.65 23.26
C ALA A 531 6.18 -56.82 24.63
N PRO A 532 5.73 -56.13 25.69
CA PRO A 532 6.27 -56.30 27.03
C PRO A 532 5.92 -57.70 27.59
N ALA A 533 6.81 -58.22 28.44
CA ALA A 533 6.55 -59.41 29.25
C ALA A 533 6.06 -58.99 30.64
N ASP A 534 5.38 -59.90 31.34
CA ASP A 534 4.87 -59.65 32.69
C ASP A 534 5.97 -59.18 33.64
N GLY A 535 5.71 -58.07 34.36
CA GLY A 535 6.66 -57.43 35.26
C GLY A 535 7.74 -56.56 34.59
N ASP A 536 7.71 -56.40 33.26
CA ASP A 536 8.58 -55.43 32.58
C ASP A 536 8.27 -54.01 33.07
N THR A 537 9.32 -53.21 33.28
CA THR A 537 9.18 -51.82 33.74
C THR A 537 9.85 -50.81 32.80
N PHE A 538 9.23 -49.65 32.67
CA PHE A 538 9.66 -48.54 31.83
C PHE A 538 9.77 -47.27 32.66
N THR A 539 10.76 -46.44 32.38
CA THR A 539 10.99 -45.20 33.13
C THR A 539 10.79 -43.98 32.26
N ILE A 540 10.24 -42.92 32.85
CA ILE A 540 10.18 -41.57 32.29
C ILE A 540 10.74 -40.66 33.38
N GLY A 541 11.92 -40.10 33.17
CA GLY A 541 12.61 -39.30 34.17
C GLY A 541 13.31 -38.09 33.55
N LYS A 542 13.83 -37.21 34.41
CA LYS A 542 14.62 -36.05 33.95
C LYS A 542 15.84 -36.52 33.18
N ASN A 543 16.15 -35.82 32.09
CA ASN A 543 17.29 -36.13 31.24
C ASN A 543 18.62 -35.67 31.88
N ALA A 544 19.16 -36.49 32.78
CA ALA A 544 20.44 -36.21 33.45
C ALA A 544 21.67 -36.27 32.51
N GLY A 545 21.53 -36.86 31.32
CA GLY A 545 22.57 -36.95 30.28
C GLY A 545 22.38 -35.98 29.11
N GLY A 546 21.52 -34.97 29.27
CA GLY A 546 21.03 -34.12 28.17
C GLY A 546 22.09 -33.30 27.43
N VAL A 547 23.31 -33.18 27.95
CA VAL A 547 24.38 -32.37 27.31
C VAL A 547 24.71 -32.83 25.88
N SER A 548 24.53 -34.13 25.57
CA SER A 548 24.74 -34.70 24.24
C SER A 548 23.43 -35.02 23.49
N ASP A 549 22.29 -34.58 24.01
CA ASP A 549 20.98 -34.76 23.40
C ASP A 549 20.60 -33.55 22.53
N GLY A 550 20.31 -33.80 21.25
CA GLY A 550 19.89 -32.79 20.26
C GLY A 550 18.41 -32.85 19.91
N SER A 551 17.60 -33.60 20.67
CA SER A 551 16.20 -33.90 20.32
C SER A 551 15.33 -32.63 20.23
N ASN A 552 15.49 -31.66 21.14
CA ASN A 552 14.74 -30.41 21.05
C ASN A 552 15.25 -29.52 19.90
N ALA A 553 16.56 -29.52 19.63
CA ALA A 553 17.11 -28.84 18.46
C ALA A 553 16.58 -29.44 17.14
N LEU A 554 16.34 -30.75 17.08
CA LEU A 554 15.68 -31.38 15.94
C LEU A 554 14.23 -30.90 15.76
N LEU A 555 13.49 -30.72 16.86
CA LEU A 555 12.13 -30.16 16.84
C LEU A 555 12.14 -28.68 16.42
N LEU A 556 13.09 -27.88 16.92
CA LEU A 556 13.32 -26.51 16.47
C LEU A 556 13.63 -26.47 14.96
N GLY A 557 14.46 -27.40 14.47
CA GLY A 557 14.76 -27.53 13.04
C GLY A 557 13.52 -27.91 12.20
N ALA A 558 12.62 -28.71 12.76
CA ALA A 558 11.38 -29.12 12.10
C ALA A 558 10.39 -27.94 11.90
N LEU A 559 10.50 -26.86 12.68
CA LEU A 559 9.68 -25.64 12.50
C LEU A 559 9.85 -25.03 11.10
N GLN A 560 10.98 -25.23 10.44
CA GLN A 560 11.17 -24.81 9.04
C GLN A 560 10.09 -25.36 8.10
N ARG A 561 9.57 -26.55 8.40
CA ARG A 561 8.55 -27.28 7.63
C ARG A 561 7.16 -27.19 8.25
N LYS A 562 7.03 -26.62 9.45
CA LYS A 562 5.73 -26.45 10.12
C LYS A 562 4.90 -25.43 9.35
N THR A 563 3.64 -25.75 9.13
CA THR A 563 2.68 -24.78 8.60
C THR A 563 2.14 -23.94 9.77
N ALA A 564 2.86 -22.86 10.08
CA ALA A 564 2.55 -21.95 11.19
C ALA A 564 1.96 -20.61 10.72
N MET A 565 1.78 -20.43 9.41
CA MET A 565 1.26 -19.21 8.78
C MET A 565 -0.06 -19.50 8.08
N ASP A 566 -0.83 -18.44 7.82
CA ASP A 566 -2.08 -18.47 7.04
C ASP A 566 -3.11 -19.48 7.59
N GLY A 567 -3.40 -19.40 8.89
CA GLY A 567 -4.32 -20.33 9.56
C GLY A 567 -3.78 -21.77 9.61
N GLY A 568 -2.46 -21.92 9.64
CA GLY A 568 -1.79 -23.23 9.70
C GLY A 568 -1.65 -23.94 8.36
N THR A 569 -1.73 -23.22 7.23
CA THR A 569 -1.66 -23.78 5.87
C THR A 569 -0.35 -23.51 5.13
N SER A 570 0.46 -22.57 5.62
CA SER A 570 1.69 -22.13 4.96
C SER A 570 2.89 -22.14 5.91
N THR A 571 4.07 -22.41 5.38
CA THR A 571 5.35 -22.32 6.12
C THR A 571 5.87 -20.88 6.13
N PHE A 572 6.90 -20.58 6.93
CA PHE A 572 7.56 -19.26 6.90
C PHE A 572 8.07 -18.90 5.50
N ASN A 573 8.74 -19.84 4.82
CA ASN A 573 9.21 -19.66 3.46
C ASN A 573 8.07 -19.53 2.45
N GLY A 574 6.98 -20.30 2.63
CA GLY A 574 5.79 -20.22 1.78
C GLY A 574 5.11 -18.86 1.86
N ALA A 575 4.90 -18.34 3.08
CA ALA A 575 4.31 -17.03 3.32
C ALA A 575 5.19 -15.90 2.76
N PHE A 576 6.52 -15.97 2.95
CA PHE A 576 7.43 -14.99 2.36
C PHE A 576 7.45 -15.06 0.83
N ALA A 577 7.50 -16.26 0.24
CA ALA A 577 7.47 -16.42 -1.21
C ALA A 577 6.18 -15.86 -1.82
N LYS A 578 5.04 -16.05 -1.15
CA LYS A 578 3.75 -15.45 -1.53
C LYS A 578 3.83 -13.92 -1.54
N LEU A 579 4.40 -13.30 -0.50
CA LEU A 579 4.63 -11.85 -0.47
C LEU A 579 5.47 -11.37 -1.66
N VAL A 580 6.61 -12.04 -1.93
CA VAL A 580 7.47 -11.69 -3.09
C VAL A 580 6.69 -11.80 -4.41
N SER A 581 5.90 -12.87 -4.58
CA SER A 581 5.07 -13.04 -5.77
C SER A 581 3.96 -11.99 -5.88
N GLU A 582 3.27 -11.64 -4.79
CA GLU A 582 2.22 -10.62 -4.80
C GLU A 582 2.77 -9.25 -5.19
N VAL A 583 3.90 -8.83 -4.59
CA VAL A 583 4.55 -7.55 -4.94
C VAL A 583 5.06 -7.57 -6.38
N GLY A 584 5.73 -8.65 -6.81
CA GLY A 584 6.25 -8.77 -8.17
C GLY A 584 5.15 -8.78 -9.23
N ASN A 585 4.04 -9.47 -8.98
CA ASN A 585 2.87 -9.46 -9.85
C ASN A 585 2.24 -8.07 -9.93
N ARG A 586 2.06 -7.40 -8.78
CA ARG A 586 1.51 -6.03 -8.75
C ARG A 586 2.44 -5.04 -9.47
N ALA A 587 3.75 -5.17 -9.35
CA ALA A 587 4.72 -4.36 -10.08
C ALA A 587 4.60 -4.57 -11.61
N MET A 588 4.42 -5.82 -12.04
CA MET A 588 4.20 -6.15 -13.45
C MET A 588 2.87 -5.60 -13.97
N GLU A 589 1.78 -5.73 -13.20
CA GLU A 589 0.47 -5.16 -13.55
C GLU A 589 0.56 -3.65 -13.77
N ILE A 590 1.17 -2.92 -12.83
CA ILE A 590 1.32 -1.47 -12.93
C ILE A 590 2.18 -1.09 -14.15
N ARG A 591 3.26 -1.82 -14.43
CA ARG A 591 4.10 -1.58 -15.62
C ARG A 591 3.35 -1.80 -16.93
N VAL A 592 2.53 -2.84 -17.01
CA VAL A 592 1.69 -3.10 -18.20
C VAL A 592 0.62 -2.03 -18.35
N ALA A 593 -0.02 -1.64 -17.26
CA ALA A 593 -1.01 -0.57 -17.24
C ALA A 593 -0.41 0.77 -17.67
N GLU A 594 0.78 1.11 -17.16
CA GLU A 594 1.53 2.33 -17.52
C GLU A 594 1.79 2.39 -19.03
N LYS A 595 2.37 1.32 -19.61
CA LYS A 595 2.66 1.27 -21.05
C LYS A 595 1.41 1.36 -21.92
N THR A 596 0.31 0.73 -21.49
CA THR A 596 -0.99 0.84 -22.16
C THR A 596 -1.50 2.29 -22.08
N GLN A 597 -1.41 2.91 -20.91
CA GLN A 597 -1.86 4.28 -20.68
C GLN A 597 -1.03 5.31 -21.47
N GLU A 598 0.28 5.10 -21.62
CA GLU A 598 1.13 5.91 -22.50
C GLU A 598 0.65 5.87 -23.95
N SER A 599 0.28 4.69 -24.45
CA SER A 599 -0.23 4.51 -25.81
C SER A 599 -1.57 5.23 -26.02
N VAL A 600 -2.49 5.10 -25.06
CA VAL A 600 -3.78 5.81 -25.07
C VAL A 600 -3.57 7.33 -25.03
N THR A 601 -2.70 7.80 -24.14
CA THR A 601 -2.36 9.23 -24.02
C THR A 601 -1.77 9.77 -25.32
N GLY A 602 -0.87 9.01 -25.97
CA GLY A 602 -0.29 9.38 -27.27
C GLY A 602 -1.33 9.49 -28.39
N GLN A 603 -2.30 8.58 -28.44
CA GLN A 603 -3.41 8.64 -29.41
C GLN A 603 -4.30 9.86 -29.19
N ILE A 604 -4.73 10.12 -27.96
CA ILE A 604 -5.57 11.28 -27.63
C ILE A 604 -4.82 12.58 -27.93
N ARG A 605 -3.52 12.64 -27.60
CA ARG A 605 -2.68 13.81 -27.90
C ARG A 605 -2.60 14.05 -29.41
N ALA A 606 -2.39 13.01 -30.22
CA ALA A 606 -2.38 13.13 -31.67
C ALA A 606 -3.74 13.59 -32.23
N SER A 607 -4.86 13.08 -31.68
CA SER A 607 -6.20 13.54 -32.06
C SER A 607 -6.42 15.01 -31.71
N ARG A 608 -6.03 15.45 -30.52
CA ARG A 608 -6.07 16.87 -30.12
C ARG A 608 -5.21 17.72 -31.06
N ASP A 609 -3.98 17.30 -31.32
CA ASP A 609 -3.01 18.05 -32.13
C ASP A 609 -3.43 18.17 -33.60
N SER A 610 -4.25 17.23 -34.10
CA SER A 610 -4.84 17.35 -35.44
C SER A 610 -5.83 18.51 -35.59
N ILE A 611 -6.39 19.01 -34.48
CA ILE A 611 -7.35 20.13 -34.46
C ILE A 611 -6.66 21.40 -33.96
N SER A 612 -5.93 21.30 -32.86
CA SER A 612 -5.36 22.43 -32.12
C SER A 612 -3.88 22.67 -32.38
N GLY A 613 -3.17 21.69 -32.96
CA GLY A 613 -1.75 21.79 -33.25
C GLY A 613 -1.45 22.74 -34.41
N VAL A 614 -0.24 23.30 -34.41
CA VAL A 614 0.24 24.16 -35.50
C VAL A 614 1.02 23.30 -36.50
N ASN A 615 0.52 23.24 -37.74
CA ASN A 615 1.21 22.60 -38.85
C ASN A 615 2.01 23.64 -39.65
N GLN A 616 3.34 23.54 -39.64
CA GLN A 616 4.23 24.51 -40.30
C GLN A 616 3.99 24.59 -41.81
N ASP A 617 3.65 23.49 -42.47
CA ASP A 617 3.39 23.48 -43.91
C ASP A 617 2.09 24.21 -44.24
N GLU A 618 1.03 23.97 -43.44
CA GLU A 618 -0.24 24.69 -43.56
C GLU A 618 -0.08 26.18 -43.26
N GLU A 619 0.63 26.54 -42.18
CA GLU A 619 0.87 27.95 -41.85
C GLU A 619 1.72 28.63 -42.93
N THR A 620 2.70 27.95 -43.53
CA THR A 620 3.49 28.49 -44.65
C THR A 620 2.63 28.73 -45.89
N ALA A 621 1.77 27.78 -46.26
CA ALA A 621 0.83 27.96 -47.37
C ALA A 621 -0.16 29.11 -47.10
N ASN A 622 -0.67 29.21 -45.88
CA ASN A 622 -1.55 30.29 -45.44
C ASN A 622 -0.85 31.66 -45.49
N LEU A 623 0.43 31.75 -45.09
CA LEU A 623 1.23 32.98 -45.20
C LEU A 623 1.30 33.46 -46.65
N LEU A 624 1.61 32.56 -47.59
CA LEU A 624 1.69 32.90 -49.01
C LEU A 624 0.33 33.33 -49.56
N MET A 625 -0.74 32.61 -49.21
CA MET A 625 -2.11 32.94 -49.61
C MET A 625 -2.53 34.33 -49.11
N TYR A 626 -2.33 34.63 -47.82
CA TYR A 626 -2.70 35.92 -47.26
C TYR A 626 -1.80 37.06 -47.75
N GLN A 627 -0.53 36.79 -48.09
CA GLN A 627 0.35 37.77 -48.73
C GLN A 627 -0.14 38.13 -50.14
N GLN A 628 -0.53 37.14 -50.94
CA GLN A 628 -1.14 37.37 -52.26
C GLN A 628 -2.47 38.14 -52.13
N MET A 629 -3.31 37.79 -51.16
CA MET A 629 -4.56 38.50 -50.88
C MET A 629 -4.31 39.96 -50.48
N TYR A 630 -3.28 40.23 -49.67
CA TYR A 630 -2.87 41.59 -49.29
C TYR A 630 -2.45 42.41 -50.52
N GLN A 631 -1.59 41.85 -51.38
CA GLN A 631 -1.13 42.49 -52.62
C GLN A 631 -2.27 42.77 -53.60
N ALA A 632 -3.19 41.81 -53.77
CA ALA A 632 -4.36 41.95 -54.64
C ALA A 632 -5.27 43.10 -54.18
N ASN A 633 -5.57 43.18 -52.88
CA ASN A 633 -6.39 44.26 -52.33
C ASN A 633 -5.70 45.62 -52.41
N ALA A 634 -4.37 45.69 -52.22
CA ALA A 634 -3.61 46.92 -52.42
C ALA A 634 -3.73 47.43 -53.87
N LYS A 635 -3.69 46.53 -54.86
CA LYS A 635 -3.89 46.89 -56.28
C LYS A 635 -5.32 47.36 -56.58
N VAL A 636 -6.34 46.78 -55.94
CA VAL A 636 -7.74 47.27 -56.04
C VAL A 636 -7.85 48.69 -55.51
N ILE A 637 -7.24 48.99 -54.35
CA ILE A 637 -7.20 50.34 -53.78
C ILE A 637 -6.53 51.32 -54.74
N GLN A 638 -5.37 50.95 -55.30
CA GLN A 638 -4.64 51.78 -56.27
C GLN A 638 -5.50 52.09 -57.51
N THR A 639 -6.16 51.07 -58.06
CA THR A 639 -7.01 51.23 -59.25
C THR A 639 -8.24 52.10 -58.94
N ALA A 640 -8.84 51.93 -57.75
CA ALA A 640 -9.94 52.77 -57.29
C ALA A 640 -9.53 54.24 -57.10
N SER A 641 -8.30 54.50 -56.60
CA SER A 641 -7.74 55.86 -56.51
C SER A 641 -7.59 56.47 -57.90
N THR A 642 -6.97 55.75 -58.84
CA THR A 642 -6.80 56.24 -60.22
C THR A 642 -8.14 56.56 -60.90
N MET A 643 -9.18 55.73 -60.70
CA MET A 643 -10.53 56.02 -61.22
C MET A 643 -11.15 57.24 -60.55
N PHE A 644 -10.96 57.42 -59.25
CA PHE A 644 -11.47 58.59 -58.52
C PHE A 644 -10.80 59.89 -58.99
N ASP A 645 -9.47 59.86 -59.14
CA ASP A 645 -8.67 60.99 -59.65
C ASP A 645 -9.07 61.35 -61.10
N ALA A 646 -9.29 60.35 -61.95
CA ALA A 646 -9.78 60.56 -63.31
C ALA A 646 -11.18 61.21 -63.35
N ILE A 647 -12.10 60.81 -62.45
CA ILE A 647 -13.44 61.42 -62.36
C ILE A 647 -13.36 62.86 -61.84
N LEU A 648 -12.49 63.14 -60.87
CA LEU A 648 -12.27 64.51 -60.39
C LEU A 648 -11.65 65.40 -61.46
N GLY A 649 -10.70 64.87 -62.24
CA GLY A 649 -10.09 65.56 -63.37
C GLY A 649 -11.02 65.82 -64.56
N ILE A 650 -12.21 65.20 -64.59
CA ILE A 650 -13.27 65.50 -65.59
C ILE A 650 -14.22 66.62 -65.11
N ARG A 651 -14.17 66.97 -63.82
CA ARG A 651 -15.03 67.99 -63.19
C ARG A 651 -14.33 69.33 -62.89
N GLY A 652 -13.02 69.42 -63.11
CA GLY A 652 -12.27 70.68 -63.20
C GLY A 652 -11.92 70.96 -64.65
#